data_AF-A0A812SDI8-F1
#
_entry.id   AF-A0A812SDI8-F1
#
_cell.length_a   1.000
_cell.length_b   1.000
_cell.length_c   1.000
_cell.angle_alpha   90.00
_cell.angle_beta   90.00
_cell.angle_gamma   90.00
#
_symmetry.space_group_name_H-M   'P 1'
#
loop_
_entity.id
_entity.type
_entity.pdbx_description
1 polymer ?
#
loop_
_entity_poly.entity_id
_entity_poly.type
_entity_poly.pdbx_seq_one_letter_code
_entity_poly.pdbx_strand_id
1 'polypeptide(L)'
;MSAAKLEKKIWNLEQRLREEFRVELSRALALCAAKVQHLETEVLLLKGEKPSSSPARDGVAVDVSKDGIARLPGNALGEADVVPVARMAWPESTEAQQEGFVAKDECVDWVPLEPVAFLESTWNLVLVLGFTDAGWLDIIISCLLLVASAGLQIAFSLILLSPDFLGEPFSTHITSAERWRAGVAHDYRHMDLAETSLVSRVCNKDESLIVSWKCLIDHWQKGKHFVLPFDVTARDGQATLLDQIDAFLGIIQPLDMSLGILLCMLCILLWCLYLCNEFQAIGLSLEAILQVPRRAYTSFDHGRFETMSYWRFASYCLARLTRGVIAGFLLYAGILWLGNTTSITDLMLNAVALGAVLDVDEMFFAALMPKKIQIKIQDLEAIKINYTRRRSQLEAFLLLLIMSGLMLWPWFYLVEPLGNHMLEVKRTLCGGQQDFVVGINSNQFLTVGRETVQYTSNRNASLIELAVRDLAFGDSGSSRYILMPEETSAFDSKLTEPMSAAAASILACDDFDLYYLEGQAPPANYAPYWWNTAPGLGFSEQSTCAEMKLRYQELATVLDTLNCTDAPADSPAWQLFWDQYPISISSAMGVTNQTQKDGLRAFAEAMKSAGCASLAGPDEYEELTQIRFCDGHATLWSPLSVLCPKTCCNDADSTYCPSSCACVDKDEDRYTANKGQQM
;
A
#
# COMPACT_ATOMS: atom_id res chain seq x y z
N MET A 1 9.63 -19.66 17.07
CA MET A 1 10.10 -20.35 18.29
C MET A 1 8.90 -20.92 19.07
N SER A 2 8.81 -22.23 19.34
CA SER A 2 7.65 -22.78 20.09
C SER A 2 7.70 -22.34 21.56
N ALA A 3 6.53 -22.11 22.18
CA ALA A 3 6.42 -21.67 23.57
C ALA A 3 7.24 -22.57 24.53
N ALA A 4 7.26 -23.88 24.29
CA ALA A 4 8.03 -24.83 25.10
C ALA A 4 9.56 -24.62 25.00
N LYS A 5 10.09 -24.21 23.84
CA LYS A 5 11.53 -23.93 23.66
C LYS A 5 11.90 -22.60 24.33
N LEU A 6 10.98 -21.64 24.35
CA LEU A 6 11.15 -20.38 25.07
C LEU A 6 11.11 -20.60 26.59
N GLU A 7 10.15 -21.38 27.11
CA GLU A 7 10.08 -21.73 28.54
C GLU A 7 11.33 -22.45 29.01
N LYS A 8 11.86 -23.39 28.22
CA LYS A 8 13.10 -24.09 28.58
C LYS A 8 14.31 -23.14 28.61
N LYS A 9 14.38 -22.17 27.68
CA LYS A 9 15.43 -21.14 27.67
C LYS A 9 15.30 -20.20 28.87
N ILE A 10 14.08 -19.77 29.22
CA ILE A 10 13.80 -18.95 30.40
C ILE A 10 14.21 -19.69 31.68
N TRP A 11 13.84 -20.95 31.82
CA TRP A 11 14.18 -21.76 32.99
C TRP A 11 15.70 -21.96 33.14
N ASN A 12 16.41 -22.24 32.04
CA ASN A 12 17.88 -22.35 32.08
C ASN A 12 18.55 -21.01 32.42
N LEU A 13 18.04 -19.90 31.89
CA LEU A 13 18.55 -18.57 32.20
C LEU A 13 18.33 -18.23 33.69
N GLU A 14 17.14 -18.55 34.21
CA GLU A 14 16.80 -18.33 35.61
C GLU A 14 17.71 -19.15 36.55
N GLN A 15 17.97 -20.42 36.23
CA GLN A 15 18.90 -21.26 36.99
C GLN A 15 20.33 -20.69 36.98
N ARG A 16 20.80 -20.23 35.82
CA ARG A 16 22.14 -19.64 35.69
C ARG A 16 22.28 -18.35 36.50
N LEU A 17 21.29 -17.46 36.41
CA LEU A 17 21.25 -16.22 37.21
C LEU A 17 21.20 -16.49 38.71
N ARG A 18 20.45 -17.51 39.14
CA ARG A 18 20.41 -17.91 40.57
C ARG A 18 21.77 -18.38 41.06
N GLU A 19 22.51 -19.16 40.28
CA GLU A 19 23.84 -19.62 40.68
C GLU A 19 24.88 -18.50 40.65
N GLU A 20 24.89 -17.65 39.62
CA GLU A 20 25.80 -16.50 39.57
C GLU A 20 25.54 -15.53 40.73
N PHE A 21 24.26 -15.25 41.04
CA PHE A 21 23.88 -14.42 42.19
C PHE A 21 24.28 -15.09 43.52
N ARG A 22 24.15 -16.41 43.64
CA ARG A 22 24.56 -17.14 44.84
C ARG A 22 26.07 -17.07 45.07
N VAL A 23 26.87 -17.19 44.00
CA VAL A 23 28.33 -17.08 44.08
C VAL A 23 28.74 -15.66 44.46
N GLU A 24 28.19 -14.62 43.82
CA GLU A 24 28.52 -13.23 44.17
C GLU A 24 28.04 -12.84 45.58
N LEU A 25 26.85 -13.28 45.99
CA LEU A 25 26.35 -13.09 47.35
C LEU A 25 27.27 -13.76 48.38
N SER A 26 27.78 -14.96 48.09
CA SER A 26 28.71 -15.66 48.98
C SER A 26 30.04 -14.92 49.13
N ARG A 27 30.58 -14.33 48.05
CA ARG A 27 31.78 -13.49 48.09
C ARG A 27 31.56 -12.22 48.88
N ALA A 28 30.45 -11.53 48.66
CA ALA A 28 30.10 -10.31 49.39
C ALA A 28 29.91 -10.59 50.89
N LEU A 29 29.23 -11.68 51.24
CA LEU A 29 29.07 -12.11 52.63
C LEU A 29 30.40 -12.48 53.28
N ALA A 30 31.30 -13.15 52.57
CA ALA A 30 32.64 -13.48 53.08
C ALA A 30 33.45 -12.20 53.39
N LEU A 31 33.39 -11.19 52.52
CA LEU A 31 34.04 -9.89 52.76
C LEU A 31 33.43 -9.15 53.96
N CYS A 32 32.10 -9.16 54.10
CA CYS A 32 31.43 -8.56 55.26
C CYS A 32 31.79 -9.31 56.56
N ALA A 33 31.79 -10.65 56.54
CA ALA A 33 32.17 -11.46 57.71
C ALA A 33 33.61 -11.16 58.16
N ALA A 34 34.54 -11.04 57.21
CA ALA A 34 35.93 -10.67 57.52
C ALA A 34 36.02 -9.26 58.15
N LYS A 35 35.24 -8.28 57.67
CA LYS A 35 35.18 -6.94 58.27
C LYS A 35 34.59 -6.95 59.68
N VAL A 36 33.55 -7.76 59.91
CA VAL A 36 32.94 -7.89 61.24
C VAL A 36 33.92 -8.53 62.22
N GLN A 37 34.63 -9.59 61.83
CA GLN A 37 35.68 -10.20 62.66
C GLN A 37 36.80 -9.21 62.98
N HIS A 38 37.22 -8.39 62.01
CA HIS A 38 38.21 -7.34 62.24
C HIS A 38 37.71 -6.32 63.29
N LEU A 39 36.48 -5.84 63.15
CA LEU A 39 35.88 -4.90 64.10
C LEU A 39 35.70 -5.52 65.49
N GLU A 40 35.31 -6.79 65.59
CA GLU A 40 35.25 -7.50 66.87
C GLU A 40 36.63 -7.56 67.55
N THR A 41 37.70 -7.84 66.79
CA THR A 41 39.05 -7.84 67.34
C THR A 41 39.50 -6.44 67.80
N GLU A 42 39.14 -5.38 67.08
CA GLU A 42 39.42 -4.00 67.51
C GLU A 42 38.64 -3.62 68.77
N VAL A 43 37.35 -4.00 68.86
CA VAL A 43 36.52 -3.74 70.04
C VAL A 43 37.06 -4.48 71.27
N LEU A 44 37.52 -5.72 71.11
CA LEU A 44 38.16 -6.47 72.20
C LEU A 44 39.47 -5.83 72.66
N LEU A 45 40.29 -5.31 71.74
CA LEU A 45 41.50 -4.56 72.08
C LEU A 45 41.16 -3.25 72.84
N LEU A 46 40.13 -2.53 72.42
CA LEU A 46 39.71 -1.28 73.07
C LEU A 46 39.10 -1.50 74.46
N LYS A 47 38.47 -2.65 74.71
CA LYS A 47 37.95 -2.98 76.05
C LYS A 47 39.03 -3.32 77.08
N GLY A 48 40.31 -3.40 76.68
CA GLY A 48 41.42 -3.69 77.60
C GLY A 48 41.37 -5.10 78.19
N GLU A 49 40.53 -5.98 77.65
CA GLU A 49 40.50 -7.39 78.00
C GLU A 49 41.67 -8.08 77.31
N LYS A 50 42.73 -8.36 78.07
CA LYS A 50 43.85 -9.19 77.61
C LYS A 50 43.28 -10.54 77.13
N PRO A 51 43.60 -10.99 75.90
CA PRO A 51 43.12 -12.27 75.41
C PRO A 51 43.61 -13.38 76.33
N SER A 52 42.67 -14.00 77.05
CA SER A 52 42.90 -15.17 77.89
C SER A 52 43.31 -16.33 76.97
N SER A 53 44.61 -16.63 76.94
CA SER A 53 45.15 -17.80 76.26
C SER A 53 44.77 -19.07 77.05
N SER A 54 43.57 -19.60 76.82
CA SER A 54 43.26 -21.00 77.14
C SER A 54 43.17 -21.81 75.85
N PRO A 55 43.93 -22.92 75.73
CA PRO A 55 43.78 -23.85 74.63
C PRO A 55 42.71 -24.88 75.02
N ALA A 56 41.56 -24.84 74.37
CA ALA A 56 40.65 -25.98 74.33
C ALA A 56 40.01 -26.01 72.93
N ARG A 57 40.36 -27.00 72.11
CA ARG A 57 39.81 -28.36 72.07
C ARG A 57 38.35 -28.40 71.62
N ASP A 58 38.17 -29.26 70.64
CA ASP A 58 36.96 -29.91 70.15
C ASP A 58 36.09 -29.11 69.17
N GLY A 59 36.11 -29.63 67.94
CA GLY A 59 35.32 -29.17 66.82
C GLY A 59 33.82 -29.30 67.11
N VAL A 60 33.11 -28.23 66.78
CA VAL A 60 31.66 -28.25 66.63
C VAL A 60 31.38 -28.18 65.14
N ALA A 61 31.07 -29.34 64.56
CA ALA A 61 30.44 -29.42 63.26
C ALA A 61 29.04 -28.81 63.37
N VAL A 62 28.79 -27.74 62.64
CA VAL A 62 27.45 -27.17 62.47
C VAL A 62 26.73 -28.02 61.43
N ASP A 63 25.90 -28.93 61.91
CA ASP A 63 24.98 -29.70 61.09
C ASP A 63 23.81 -28.79 60.69
N VAL A 64 23.71 -28.46 59.41
CA VAL A 64 22.63 -27.65 58.85
C VAL A 64 21.43 -28.58 58.65
N SER A 65 20.57 -28.63 59.67
CA SER A 65 19.27 -29.30 59.59
C SER A 65 18.39 -28.66 58.51
N LYS A 66 17.69 -29.53 57.76
CA LYS A 66 16.95 -29.23 56.53
C LYS A 66 15.56 -28.60 56.73
N ASP A 67 15.14 -28.38 57.97
CA ASP A 67 13.77 -27.91 58.25
C ASP A 67 13.81 -26.52 58.86
N GLY A 68 13.58 -25.51 58.01
CA GLY A 68 13.41 -24.14 58.44
C GLY A 68 12.15 -23.99 59.30
N ILE A 69 12.34 -23.64 60.58
CA ILE A 69 11.47 -22.79 61.42
C ILE A 69 12.31 -22.41 62.64
N ALA A 70 12.67 -21.13 62.77
CA ALA A 70 13.24 -20.59 64.01
C ALA A 70 12.10 -20.02 64.87
N ARG A 71 11.93 -20.56 66.09
CA ARG A 71 11.07 -19.98 67.14
C ARG A 71 11.90 -19.02 67.99
N LEU A 72 11.40 -17.79 68.14
CA LEU A 72 11.89 -16.79 69.09
C LEU A 72 11.38 -17.08 70.51
N PRO A 73 12.20 -16.94 71.57
CA PRO A 73 11.70 -16.75 72.91
C PRO A 73 11.54 -15.24 73.19
N GLY A 74 10.34 -14.87 73.64
CA GLY A 74 10.05 -13.53 74.16
C GLY A 74 10.58 -13.34 75.58
N ASN A 75 10.97 -12.13 75.94
CA ASN A 75 10.14 -11.19 76.71
C ASN A 75 10.97 -10.04 77.31
N ALA A 76 10.26 -8.92 77.47
CA ALA A 76 10.38 -7.90 78.50
C ALA A 76 11.34 -6.71 78.30
N LEU A 77 10.69 -5.58 77.97
CA LEU A 77 10.75 -4.25 78.62
C LEU A 77 12.10 -3.56 78.81
N GLY A 78 12.20 -2.37 78.21
CA GLY A 78 13.19 -1.34 78.54
C GLY A 78 13.05 -0.13 77.63
N GLU A 79 12.09 0.73 77.94
CA GLU A 79 11.90 2.08 77.39
C GLU A 79 13.05 2.99 77.84
N ALA A 80 13.85 3.52 76.89
CA ALA A 80 14.76 4.64 77.15
C ALA A 80 15.14 5.39 75.85
N ASP A 81 14.68 6.63 75.81
CA ASP A 81 15.23 7.86 75.22
C ASP A 81 16.13 7.83 73.97
N VAL A 82 15.58 8.48 72.95
CA VAL A 82 16.24 8.92 71.71
C VAL A 82 17.15 10.11 72.01
N VAL A 83 18.46 9.94 71.83
CA VAL A 83 19.45 11.03 71.74
C VAL A 83 19.97 11.09 70.30
N PRO A 84 19.97 12.26 69.63
CA PRO A 84 20.47 12.37 68.26
C PRO A 84 22.01 12.36 68.26
N VAL A 85 22.60 11.31 67.70
CA VAL A 85 24.05 11.21 67.49
C VAL A 85 24.44 12.04 66.25
N ALA A 86 25.29 13.03 66.49
CA ALA A 86 25.86 13.91 65.49
C ALA A 86 26.73 13.15 64.47
N ARG A 87 26.61 13.58 63.21
CA ARG A 87 27.37 13.10 62.05
C ARG A 87 28.86 13.47 62.22
N MET A 88 29.71 12.48 62.48
CA MET A 88 31.17 12.67 62.54
C MET A 88 31.71 12.72 61.10
N ALA A 89 32.31 13.86 60.75
CA ALA A 89 33.05 14.04 59.50
C ALA A 89 34.36 13.24 59.58
N TRP A 90 34.59 12.37 58.58
CA TRP A 90 35.86 11.68 58.41
C TRP A 90 36.88 12.65 57.79
N PRO A 91 38.13 12.69 58.29
CA PRO A 91 39.18 13.48 57.70
C PRO A 91 39.72 12.82 56.43
N GLU A 92 39.80 13.62 55.37
CA GLU A 92 40.44 13.36 54.10
C GLU A 92 41.95 13.21 54.32
N SER A 93 42.44 11.97 54.43
CA SER A 93 43.86 11.68 54.50
C SER A 93 44.43 11.47 53.09
N THR A 94 45.06 12.53 52.58
CA THR A 94 46.06 12.47 51.49
C THR A 94 47.25 11.62 51.93
N GLU A 95 47.25 10.34 51.56
CA GLU A 95 48.46 9.54 51.53
C GLU A 95 49.04 9.54 50.11
N ALA A 96 50.13 10.28 49.95
CA ALA A 96 51.00 10.22 48.80
C ALA A 96 51.73 8.87 48.80
N GLN A 97 51.25 7.90 48.01
CA GLN A 97 52.01 6.71 47.67
C GLN A 97 52.86 6.98 46.43
N GLN A 98 54.16 6.97 46.68
CA GLN A 98 55.25 7.02 45.73
C GLN A 98 55.40 5.61 45.11
N GLU A 99 54.71 5.34 44.01
CA GLU A 99 54.88 4.09 43.26
C GLU A 99 56.18 4.15 42.44
N GLY A 100 57.10 3.23 42.77
CA GLY A 100 58.27 2.93 41.97
C GLY A 100 57.85 2.40 40.60
N PHE A 101 58.45 2.98 39.56
CA PHE A 101 58.28 2.62 38.16
C PHE A 101 58.92 1.24 37.89
N VAL A 102 58.25 0.17 38.31
CA VAL A 102 58.47 -1.17 37.77
C VAL A 102 57.85 -1.16 36.39
N ALA A 103 58.63 -1.48 35.36
CA ALA A 103 58.12 -1.71 34.01
C ALA A 103 57.01 -2.77 34.11
N LYS A 104 55.75 -2.32 34.13
CA LYS A 104 54.58 -3.15 33.87
C LYS A 104 54.78 -3.66 32.46
N ASP A 105 55.26 -4.89 32.34
CA ASP A 105 54.81 -5.75 31.26
C ASP A 105 53.28 -5.64 31.28
N GLU A 106 52.73 -4.89 30.33
CA GLU A 106 51.30 -4.84 30.08
C GLU A 106 50.88 -6.26 29.73
N CYS A 107 50.60 -7.06 30.76
CA CYS A 107 49.79 -8.25 30.63
C CYS A 107 48.47 -7.77 30.03
N VAL A 108 48.36 -7.88 28.71
CA VAL A 108 47.14 -7.64 27.95
C VAL A 108 46.08 -8.52 28.60
N ASP A 109 45.18 -7.88 29.33
CA ASP A 109 44.14 -8.54 30.11
C ASP A 109 43.13 -9.13 29.12
N TRP A 110 43.36 -10.39 28.73
CA TRP A 110 42.46 -11.12 27.85
C TRP A 110 41.25 -11.53 28.68
N VAL A 111 40.17 -10.77 28.55
CA VAL A 111 38.87 -11.17 29.12
C VAL A 111 38.42 -12.44 28.38
N PRO A 112 38.32 -13.60 29.06
CA PRO A 112 37.87 -14.83 28.43
C PRO A 112 36.41 -14.65 28.03
N LEU A 113 36.15 -14.59 26.72
CA LEU A 113 34.79 -14.48 26.21
C LEU A 113 34.06 -15.82 26.32
N GLU A 114 32.74 -15.74 26.46
CA GLU A 114 31.86 -16.89 26.45
C GLU A 114 32.07 -17.66 25.14
N PRO A 115 32.29 -18.99 25.19
CA PRO A 115 32.62 -19.76 24.00
C PRO A 115 31.43 -19.74 23.03
N VAL A 116 31.71 -19.54 21.74
CA VAL A 116 30.66 -19.43 20.71
C VAL A 116 30.14 -20.81 20.38
N ALA A 117 28.93 -21.13 20.87
CA ALA A 117 28.27 -22.38 20.55
C ALA A 117 27.83 -22.39 19.08
N PHE A 118 28.04 -23.52 18.40
CA PHE A 118 27.48 -23.70 17.06
C PHE A 118 25.95 -23.78 17.16
N LEU A 119 25.25 -22.80 16.59
CA LEU A 119 23.80 -22.83 16.51
C LEU A 119 23.30 -24.04 15.70
N GLU A 120 22.14 -24.56 16.09
CA GLU A 120 21.40 -25.59 15.37
C GLU A 120 20.94 -25.07 14.00
N SER A 121 21.81 -25.17 13.00
CA SER A 121 21.57 -24.62 11.66
C SER A 121 21.95 -25.61 10.58
N THR A 122 21.15 -25.71 9.52
CA THR A 122 21.41 -26.58 8.36
C THR A 122 22.78 -26.30 7.73
N TRP A 123 23.26 -25.06 7.85
CA TRP A 123 24.54 -24.64 7.29
C TRP A 123 25.76 -25.20 8.04
N ASN A 124 25.59 -25.58 9.32
CA ASN A 124 26.62 -26.27 10.10
C ASN A 124 26.76 -27.76 9.75
N LEU A 125 25.81 -28.32 8.99
CA LEU A 125 25.85 -29.72 8.55
C LEU A 125 27.13 -30.06 7.79
N VAL A 126 27.67 -29.11 7.02
CA VAL A 126 28.89 -29.29 6.23
C VAL A 126 30.10 -29.66 7.08
N LEU A 127 30.11 -29.26 8.37
CA LEU A 127 31.18 -29.62 9.32
C LEU A 127 31.11 -31.07 9.77
N VAL A 128 29.89 -31.58 9.92
CA VAL A 128 29.58 -32.89 10.53
C VAL A 128 29.46 -33.99 9.46
N LEU A 129 29.24 -33.60 8.20
CA LEU A 129 29.18 -34.47 7.04
C LEU A 129 30.44 -35.36 6.90
N GLY A 130 30.22 -36.67 6.92
CA GLY A 130 31.26 -37.70 6.79
C GLY A 130 31.96 -38.10 8.10
N PHE A 131 31.49 -37.63 9.26
CA PHE A 131 31.94 -38.10 10.58
C PHE A 131 30.86 -38.74 11.42
N THR A 132 29.61 -38.65 10.99
CA THR A 132 28.51 -39.29 11.67
C THR A 132 28.48 -40.76 11.29
N ASP A 133 28.24 -41.63 12.28
CA ASP A 133 27.84 -43.03 12.05
C ASP A 133 26.37 -43.11 11.52
N ALA A 134 25.93 -42.04 10.83
CA ALA A 134 24.61 -41.96 10.23
C ALA A 134 24.59 -42.81 8.95
N GLY A 135 23.42 -43.35 8.61
CA GLY A 135 23.29 -44.13 7.38
C GLY A 135 23.52 -43.25 6.15
N TRP A 136 23.90 -43.84 5.02
CA TRP A 136 24.03 -43.12 3.74
C TRP A 136 22.73 -42.38 3.37
N LEU A 137 21.58 -42.93 3.74
CA LEU A 137 20.27 -42.31 3.53
C LEU A 137 20.09 -41.04 4.37
N ASP A 138 20.50 -41.04 5.65
CA ASP A 138 20.47 -39.85 6.50
C ASP A 138 21.34 -38.72 5.91
N ILE A 139 22.50 -39.09 5.36
CA ILE A 139 23.42 -38.17 4.68
C ILE A 139 22.75 -37.54 3.45
N ILE A 140 22.10 -38.35 2.61
CA ILE A 140 21.38 -37.85 1.42
C ILE A 140 20.24 -36.91 1.85
N ILE A 141 19.43 -37.30 2.83
CA ILE A 141 18.35 -36.45 3.34
C ILE A 141 18.92 -35.11 3.83
N SER A 142 19.99 -35.14 4.60
CA SER A 142 20.64 -33.94 5.10
C SER A 142 21.19 -33.04 3.98
N CYS A 143 21.79 -33.60 2.93
CA CYS A 143 22.19 -32.83 1.75
C CYS A 143 20.98 -32.22 1.02
N LEU A 144 19.89 -32.98 0.86
CA LEU A 144 18.65 -32.48 0.27
C LEU A 144 18.03 -31.35 1.11
N LEU A 145 18.10 -31.44 2.45
CA LEU A 145 17.62 -30.39 3.36
C LEU A 145 18.44 -29.11 3.24
N LEU A 146 19.76 -29.20 3.06
CA LEU A 146 20.61 -28.03 2.81
C LEU A 146 20.23 -27.33 1.50
N VAL A 147 20.02 -28.09 0.43
CA VAL A 147 19.58 -27.55 -0.87
C VAL A 147 18.17 -26.96 -0.78
N ALA A 148 17.24 -27.65 -0.12
CA ALA A 148 15.87 -27.17 0.06
C ALA A 148 15.81 -25.89 0.91
N SER A 149 16.62 -25.80 1.96
CA SER A 149 16.74 -24.61 2.81
C SER A 149 17.24 -23.41 2.02
N ALA A 150 18.30 -23.57 1.23
CA ALA A 150 18.80 -22.51 0.35
C ALA A 150 17.76 -22.14 -0.72
N GLY A 151 17.15 -23.15 -1.36
CA GLY A 151 16.13 -22.97 -2.40
C GLY A 151 14.91 -22.20 -1.89
N LEU A 152 14.46 -22.45 -0.66
CA LEU A 152 13.33 -21.77 -0.05
C LEU A 152 13.62 -20.29 0.20
N GLN A 153 14.79 -19.96 0.76
CA GLN A 153 15.18 -18.56 0.99
C GLN A 153 15.39 -17.80 -0.33
N ILE A 154 15.95 -18.46 -1.36
CA ILE A 154 16.05 -17.90 -2.71
C ILE A 154 14.65 -17.66 -3.29
N ALA A 155 13.73 -18.62 -3.17
CA ALA A 155 12.37 -18.47 -3.64
C ALA A 155 11.65 -17.31 -2.96
N PHE A 156 11.79 -17.15 -1.63
CA PHE A 156 11.23 -16.00 -0.93
C PHE A 156 11.84 -14.67 -1.40
N SER A 157 13.15 -14.63 -1.64
CA SER A 157 13.81 -13.44 -2.21
C SER A 157 13.23 -13.07 -3.58
N LEU A 158 13.01 -14.06 -4.44
CA LEU A 158 12.41 -13.85 -5.77
C LEU A 158 10.95 -13.44 -5.71
N ILE A 159 10.17 -14.01 -4.77
CA ILE A 159 8.77 -13.62 -4.56
C ILE A 159 8.70 -12.17 -4.07
N LEU A 160 9.54 -11.78 -3.10
CA LEU A 160 9.56 -10.40 -2.59
C LEU A 160 10.01 -9.38 -3.64
N LEU A 161 10.87 -9.78 -4.59
CA LEU A 161 11.29 -8.94 -5.71
C LEU A 161 10.34 -8.99 -6.92
N SER A 162 9.29 -9.83 -6.87
CA SER A 162 8.35 -9.91 -7.97
C SER A 162 7.51 -8.63 -8.07
N PRO A 163 7.17 -8.18 -9.29
CA PRO A 163 6.36 -6.99 -9.49
C PRO A 163 4.98 -7.11 -8.84
N ASP A 164 4.45 -8.33 -8.71
CA ASP A 164 3.16 -8.60 -8.05
C ASP A 164 3.21 -8.27 -6.55
N PHE A 165 4.36 -8.48 -5.90
CA PHE A 165 4.55 -8.23 -4.47
C PHE A 165 5.04 -6.82 -4.17
N LEU A 166 5.91 -6.28 -5.03
CA LEU A 166 6.32 -4.89 -4.94
C LEU A 166 5.16 -3.96 -5.28
N GLY A 167 4.25 -4.35 -6.18
CA GLY A 167 3.17 -3.50 -6.66
C GLY A 167 3.64 -2.50 -7.72
N GLU A 168 2.70 -1.75 -8.28
CA GLU A 168 3.04 -0.65 -9.19
C GLU A 168 3.73 0.49 -8.44
N PRO A 169 4.69 1.19 -9.07
CA PRO A 169 5.32 2.34 -8.46
C PRO A 169 4.28 3.42 -8.18
N PHE A 170 4.32 4.01 -6.98
CA PHE A 170 3.28 4.94 -6.53
C PHE A 170 3.06 6.15 -7.46
N SER A 171 4.04 6.49 -8.30
CA SER A 171 3.91 7.50 -9.35
C SER A 171 2.77 7.25 -10.34
N THR A 172 2.35 5.99 -10.58
CA THR A 172 1.22 5.70 -11.49
C THR A 172 -0.12 6.22 -10.95
N HIS A 173 -0.21 6.41 -9.62
CA HIS A 173 -1.37 7.04 -9.00
C HIS A 173 -1.50 8.53 -9.33
N ILE A 174 -0.41 9.21 -9.72
CA ILE A 174 -0.47 10.62 -10.15
C ILE A 174 -1.31 10.72 -11.42
N THR A 175 -1.01 9.92 -12.44
CA THR A 175 -1.79 9.92 -13.69
C THR A 175 -3.22 9.44 -13.46
N SER A 176 -3.43 8.50 -12.54
CA SER A 176 -4.79 8.07 -12.16
C SER A 176 -5.57 9.19 -11.48
N ALA A 177 -4.93 9.97 -10.59
CA ALA A 177 -5.50 11.15 -9.97
C ALA A 177 -5.78 12.27 -10.98
N GLU A 178 -4.88 12.50 -11.96
CA GLU A 178 -5.10 13.46 -13.05
C GLU A 178 -6.31 13.08 -13.91
N ARG A 179 -6.40 11.81 -14.33
CA ARG A 179 -7.55 11.32 -15.12
C ARG A 179 -8.85 11.39 -14.33
N TRP A 180 -8.82 10.98 -13.06
CA TRP A 180 -9.98 11.09 -12.19
C TRP A 180 -10.41 12.54 -12.02
N ARG A 181 -9.45 13.45 -11.82
CA ARG A 181 -9.74 14.87 -11.66
C ARG A 181 -10.31 15.50 -12.92
N ALA A 182 -9.71 15.23 -14.08
CA ALA A 182 -10.14 15.79 -15.35
C ALA A 182 -11.47 15.21 -15.85
N GLY A 183 -11.77 13.95 -15.53
CA GLY A 183 -12.98 13.27 -16.01
C GLY A 183 -14.13 13.27 -14.99
N VAL A 184 -13.90 12.72 -13.81
CA VAL A 184 -14.95 12.31 -12.87
C VAL A 184 -15.18 13.36 -11.77
N ALA A 185 -14.10 13.92 -11.23
CA ALA A 185 -14.16 14.73 -10.01
C ALA A 185 -14.95 16.04 -10.16
N HIS A 186 -14.99 16.57 -11.37
CA HIS A 186 -15.74 17.76 -11.73
C HIS A 186 -16.98 17.44 -12.58
N ASP A 187 -17.36 16.18 -12.83
CA ASP A 187 -18.57 15.88 -13.59
C ASP A 187 -19.82 16.33 -12.82
N TYR A 188 -20.67 17.15 -13.44
CA TYR A 188 -21.95 17.61 -12.87
C TYR A 188 -22.86 16.44 -12.44
N ARG A 189 -22.75 15.27 -13.08
CA ARG A 189 -23.48 14.04 -12.71
C ARG A 189 -23.11 13.52 -11.34
N HIS A 190 -21.98 13.97 -10.80
CA HIS A 190 -21.46 13.57 -9.50
C HIS A 190 -21.51 14.70 -8.48
N MET A 191 -22.06 15.85 -8.88
CA MET A 191 -22.44 16.91 -7.96
C MET A 191 -23.49 16.37 -7.00
N ASP A 192 -23.34 16.72 -5.73
CA ASP A 192 -24.30 16.32 -4.72
C ASP A 192 -25.54 17.23 -4.73
N LEU A 193 -26.48 16.88 -3.87
CA LEU A 193 -27.70 17.65 -3.65
C LEU A 193 -27.44 19.01 -2.98
N ALA A 194 -26.24 19.23 -2.45
CA ALA A 194 -25.80 20.52 -1.93
C ALA A 194 -25.19 21.44 -2.99
N GLU A 195 -25.18 21.02 -4.26
CA GLU A 195 -24.46 21.69 -5.33
C GLU A 195 -22.97 21.86 -4.99
N THR A 196 -22.36 20.88 -4.32
CA THR A 196 -20.91 20.78 -4.07
C THR A 196 -20.30 19.77 -5.03
N SER A 197 -19.10 20.06 -5.51
CA SER A 197 -18.39 19.17 -6.43
C SER A 197 -17.90 17.91 -5.70
N LEU A 198 -17.78 16.81 -6.43
CA LEU A 198 -17.25 15.55 -5.89
C LEU A 198 -15.83 15.76 -5.34
N VAL A 199 -14.98 16.52 -6.04
CA VAL A 199 -13.63 16.84 -5.56
C VAL A 199 -13.64 17.57 -4.22
N SER A 200 -14.51 18.56 -4.03
CA SER A 200 -14.57 19.35 -2.80
C SER A 200 -14.99 18.46 -1.63
N ARG A 201 -15.96 17.56 -1.85
CA ARG A 201 -16.38 16.58 -0.83
C ARG A 201 -15.28 15.57 -0.48
N VAL A 202 -14.59 15.02 -1.48
CA VAL A 202 -13.48 14.06 -1.27
C VAL A 202 -12.34 14.71 -0.49
N CYS A 203 -11.93 15.91 -0.90
CA CYS A 203 -10.83 16.63 -0.28
C CYS A 203 -11.12 17.12 1.13
N ASN A 204 -12.40 17.29 1.48
CA ASN A 204 -12.84 17.65 2.83
C ASN A 204 -13.30 16.47 3.68
N LYS A 205 -13.05 15.22 3.24
CA LYS A 205 -13.39 13.99 3.97
C LYS A 205 -14.87 13.92 4.37
N ASP A 206 -15.74 14.29 3.45
CA ASP A 206 -17.18 14.23 3.67
C ASP A 206 -17.62 12.80 3.99
N GLU A 207 -18.06 12.55 5.23
CA GLU A 207 -18.53 11.24 5.69
C GLU A 207 -19.77 10.75 4.92
N SER A 208 -20.50 11.68 4.29
CA SER A 208 -21.66 11.37 3.44
C SER A 208 -21.25 10.84 2.05
N LEU A 209 -19.97 10.91 1.68
CA LEU A 209 -19.41 10.01 0.66
C LEU A 209 -19.37 8.61 1.28
N ILE A 210 -20.57 8.05 1.48
CA ILE A 210 -20.74 6.68 1.92
C ILE A 210 -20.14 5.83 0.82
N VAL A 211 -18.91 5.43 1.09
CA VAL A 211 -18.19 4.37 0.43
C VAL A 211 -19.17 3.19 0.39
N SER A 212 -19.65 2.84 -0.79
CA SER A 212 -20.54 1.69 -0.96
C SER A 212 -19.80 0.38 -0.64
N TRP A 213 -18.55 0.45 -0.18
CA TRP A 213 -17.78 -0.67 0.29
C TRP A 213 -18.46 -1.52 1.37
N LYS A 214 -19.27 -0.94 2.27
CA LYS A 214 -19.96 -1.75 3.29
C LYS A 214 -21.11 -2.58 2.72
N CYS A 215 -21.74 -2.15 1.63
CA CYS A 215 -22.71 -2.97 0.89
C CYS A 215 -22.01 -4.01 0.01
N LEU A 216 -20.82 -3.68 -0.49
CA LEU A 216 -20.04 -4.54 -1.39
C LEU A 216 -19.26 -5.64 -0.66
N ILE A 217 -18.76 -5.39 0.56
CA ILE A 217 -18.09 -6.41 1.41
C ILE A 217 -19.08 -7.47 1.89
N ASP A 218 -20.32 -7.09 2.20
CA ASP A 218 -21.38 -8.05 2.57
C ASP A 218 -21.78 -8.95 1.38
N HIS A 219 -21.49 -8.50 0.15
CA HIS A 219 -21.69 -9.28 -1.07
C HIS A 219 -20.44 -10.09 -1.48
N TRP A 220 -19.23 -9.59 -1.21
CA TRP A 220 -17.96 -10.26 -1.55
C TRP A 220 -17.69 -11.50 -0.69
N GLN A 221 -18.18 -11.55 0.54
CA GLN A 221 -18.04 -12.72 1.42
C GLN A 221 -18.84 -13.94 0.93
N LYS A 222 -19.70 -13.80 -0.10
CA LYS A 222 -20.50 -14.89 -0.70
C LYS A 222 -19.90 -15.54 -1.96
N GLY A 223 -18.61 -15.37 -2.21
CA GLY A 223 -17.82 -16.36 -2.96
C GLY A 223 -18.16 -16.54 -4.45
N LYS A 224 -18.45 -15.47 -5.18
CA LYS A 224 -18.43 -15.48 -6.65
C LYS A 224 -17.41 -14.47 -7.15
N HIS A 225 -16.39 -14.96 -7.85
CA HIS A 225 -15.45 -14.18 -8.66
C HIS A 225 -16.25 -13.36 -9.68
N PHE A 226 -16.63 -12.15 -9.28
CA PHE A 226 -17.35 -11.20 -10.11
C PHE A 226 -16.38 -10.07 -10.43
N VAL A 227 -15.93 -10.01 -11.69
CA VAL A 227 -15.13 -8.91 -12.23
C VAL A 227 -16.09 -7.76 -12.48
N LEU A 228 -16.18 -6.80 -11.55
CA LEU A 228 -17.00 -5.60 -11.71
C LEU A 228 -16.46 -4.74 -12.88
N PRO A 229 -17.33 -4.06 -13.63
CA PRO A 229 -16.92 -3.06 -14.61
C PRO A 229 -16.22 -1.88 -13.91
N PHE A 230 -15.14 -1.45 -14.56
CA PHE A 230 -14.04 -0.59 -14.12
C PHE A 230 -14.42 0.76 -13.48
N ASP A 231 -15.63 1.31 -13.71
CA ASP A 231 -15.97 2.68 -13.29
C ASP A 231 -16.48 2.83 -11.85
N VAL A 232 -17.13 1.81 -11.27
CA VAL A 232 -17.69 1.94 -9.91
C VAL A 232 -16.61 1.84 -8.83
N THR A 233 -15.51 1.15 -9.11
CA THR A 233 -14.35 1.05 -8.20
C THR A 233 -13.51 2.33 -8.13
N ALA A 234 -13.66 3.24 -9.10
CA ALA A 234 -12.84 4.46 -9.16
C ALA A 234 -13.27 5.50 -8.11
N ARG A 235 -14.56 5.58 -7.74
CA ARG A 235 -15.06 6.57 -6.78
C ARG A 235 -14.62 6.26 -5.34
N ASP A 236 -14.75 5.01 -4.92
CA ASP A 236 -14.44 4.59 -3.55
C ASP A 236 -12.93 4.49 -3.28
N GLY A 237 -12.13 4.27 -4.33
CA GLY A 237 -10.67 4.20 -4.24
C GLY A 237 -10.00 5.54 -3.94
N GLN A 238 -10.54 6.69 -4.38
CA GLN A 238 -9.85 7.98 -4.22
C GLN A 238 -9.98 8.56 -2.81
N ALA A 239 -11.16 8.45 -2.18
CA ALA A 239 -11.36 8.91 -0.81
C ALA A 239 -10.50 8.08 0.17
N THR A 240 -10.50 6.75 0.01
CA THR A 240 -9.67 5.84 0.81
C THR A 240 -8.18 6.08 0.59
N LEU A 241 -7.74 6.33 -0.65
CA LEU A 241 -6.37 6.71 -0.96
C LEU A 241 -5.98 8.02 -0.27
N LEU A 242 -6.86 9.04 -0.28
CA LEU A 242 -6.59 10.33 0.37
C LEU A 242 -6.51 10.19 1.89
N ASP A 243 -7.37 9.38 2.50
CA ASP A 243 -7.29 9.07 3.93
C ASP A 243 -6.01 8.34 4.32
N GLN A 244 -5.57 7.38 3.49
CA GLN A 244 -4.28 6.71 3.67
C GLN A 244 -3.11 7.67 3.53
N ILE A 245 -3.12 8.54 2.52
CA ILE A 245 -2.11 9.58 2.31
C ILE A 245 -2.07 10.53 3.52
N ASP A 246 -3.21 10.97 4.02
CA ASP A 246 -3.28 11.88 5.16
C ASP A 246 -2.85 11.22 6.47
N ALA A 247 -3.23 9.95 6.67
CA ALA A 247 -2.76 9.17 7.81
C ALA A 247 -1.23 8.99 7.77
N PHE A 248 -0.68 8.71 6.58
CA PHE A 248 0.76 8.54 6.38
C PHE A 248 1.52 9.85 6.56
N LEU A 249 1.03 10.95 5.95
CA LEU A 249 1.63 12.28 6.01
C LEU A 249 1.39 13.01 7.33
N GLY A 250 0.54 12.49 8.22
CA GLY A 250 0.15 13.11 9.49
C GLY A 250 1.32 13.79 10.18
N ILE A 251 1.30 15.12 10.20
CA ILE A 251 2.39 15.95 10.72
C ILE A 251 2.32 15.92 12.24
N ILE A 252 3.38 15.43 12.87
CA ILE A 252 3.55 15.53 14.32
C ILE A 252 4.22 16.88 14.60
N GLN A 253 3.45 17.88 15.00
CA GLN A 253 4.02 19.10 15.58
C GLN A 253 4.65 18.75 16.94
N PRO A 254 5.90 19.15 17.22
CA PRO A 254 6.67 20.22 16.58
C PRO A 254 7.78 19.77 15.60
N LEU A 255 7.90 18.48 15.28
CA LEU A 255 9.08 17.94 14.58
C LEU A 255 9.04 18.08 13.05
N ASP A 256 7.95 18.59 12.47
CA ASP A 256 7.72 18.68 11.01
C ASP A 256 8.02 17.37 10.25
N MET A 257 7.94 16.23 10.94
CA MET A 257 8.08 14.90 10.35
C MET A 257 6.73 14.21 10.32
N SER A 258 6.42 13.58 9.19
CA SER A 258 5.22 12.76 9.04
C SER A 258 5.36 11.44 9.79
N LEU A 259 4.34 11.06 10.55
CA LEU A 259 4.30 9.83 11.36
C LEU A 259 4.57 8.56 10.52
N GLY A 260 4.01 8.47 9.31
CA GLY A 260 4.19 7.32 8.42
C GLY A 260 5.64 7.09 8.00
N ILE A 261 6.36 8.17 7.63
CA ILE A 261 7.80 8.12 7.31
C ILE A 261 8.62 7.62 8.50
N LEU A 262 8.36 8.15 9.70
CA LEU A 262 9.06 7.73 10.92
C LEU A 262 8.84 6.25 11.22
N LEU A 263 7.59 5.78 11.11
CA LEU A 263 7.27 4.37 11.32
C LEU A 263 7.93 3.49 10.26
N CYS A 264 7.91 3.90 8.99
CA CYS A 264 8.59 3.20 7.89
C CYS A 264 10.09 3.04 8.18
N MET A 265 10.76 4.13 8.56
CA MET A 265 12.18 4.11 8.92
C MET A 265 12.47 3.24 10.15
N LEU A 266 11.57 3.24 11.15
CA LEU A 266 11.72 2.38 12.33
C LEU A 266 11.58 0.89 11.99
N CYS A 267 10.65 0.53 11.09
CA CYS A 267 10.50 -0.83 10.61
C CYS A 267 11.68 -1.27 9.73
N ILE A 268 12.20 -0.39 8.87
CA ILE A 268 13.43 -0.64 8.10
C ILE A 268 14.61 -0.81 9.05
N LEU A 269 14.74 0.01 10.09
CA LEU A 269 15.78 -0.13 11.11
C LEU A 269 15.69 -1.49 11.82
N LEU A 270 14.49 -1.87 12.26
CA LEU A 270 14.24 -3.15 12.90
C LEU A 270 14.62 -4.32 11.97
N TRP A 271 14.24 -4.23 10.70
CA TRP A 271 14.62 -5.22 9.68
C TRP A 271 16.14 -5.30 9.48
N CYS A 272 16.82 -4.17 9.34
CA CYS A 272 18.28 -4.09 9.26
C CYS A 272 18.95 -4.70 10.50
N LEU A 273 18.42 -4.46 11.71
CA LEU A 273 18.95 -5.05 12.95
C LEU A 273 18.80 -6.57 12.98
N TYR A 274 17.68 -7.12 12.50
CA TYR A 274 17.52 -8.57 12.37
C TYR A 274 18.58 -9.18 11.44
N LEU A 275 18.83 -8.54 10.30
CA LEU A 275 19.83 -9.03 9.34
C LEU A 275 21.26 -8.81 9.83
N CYS A 276 21.53 -7.72 10.55
CA CYS A 276 22.84 -7.49 11.14
C CYS A 276 23.20 -8.55 12.18
N ASN A 277 22.24 -8.99 12.99
CA ASN A 277 22.45 -10.11 13.89
C ASN A 277 22.81 -11.41 13.12
N GLU A 278 22.16 -11.65 11.98
CA GLU A 278 22.47 -12.78 11.12
C GLU A 278 23.88 -12.67 10.49
N PHE A 279 24.25 -11.51 9.94
CA PHE A 279 25.60 -11.28 9.41
C PHE A 279 26.68 -11.42 10.48
N GLN A 280 26.42 -10.94 11.70
CA GLN A 280 27.32 -11.12 12.83
C GLN A 280 27.50 -12.61 13.17
N ALA A 281 26.40 -13.37 13.21
CA ALA A 281 26.46 -14.82 13.43
C ALA A 281 27.28 -15.54 12.33
N ILE A 282 27.10 -15.16 11.07
CA ILE A 282 27.90 -15.69 9.94
C ILE A 282 29.39 -15.32 10.12
N GLY A 283 29.70 -14.06 10.42
CA GLY A 283 31.06 -13.55 10.62
C GLY A 283 31.78 -14.26 11.76
N LEU A 284 31.14 -14.37 12.93
CA LEU A 284 31.63 -15.11 14.09
C LEU A 284 31.92 -16.58 13.74
N SER A 285 31.00 -17.22 13.03
CA SER A 285 31.16 -18.63 12.66
C SER A 285 32.30 -18.87 11.66
N LEU A 286 32.53 -17.93 10.74
CA LEU A 286 33.65 -17.97 9.80
C LEU A 286 34.97 -17.72 10.54
N GLU A 287 35.01 -16.75 11.44
CA GLU A 287 36.18 -16.45 12.26
C GLU A 287 36.59 -17.64 13.13
N ALA A 288 35.64 -18.29 13.81
CA ALA A 288 35.89 -19.48 14.62
C ALA A 288 36.60 -20.58 13.82
N ILE A 289 36.17 -20.80 12.58
CA ILE A 289 36.72 -21.85 11.71
C ILE A 289 38.03 -21.44 11.03
N LEU A 290 38.26 -20.14 10.84
CA LEU A 290 39.57 -19.63 10.40
C LEU A 290 40.68 -19.89 11.42
N GLN A 291 40.36 -20.04 12.71
CA GLN A 291 41.34 -20.33 13.78
C GLN A 291 41.70 -21.83 13.87
N VAL A 292 40.94 -22.73 13.24
CA VAL A 292 41.22 -24.17 13.27
C VAL A 292 42.38 -24.50 12.30
N PRO A 293 43.45 -25.19 12.76
CA PRO A 293 44.58 -25.50 11.90
C PRO A 293 44.19 -26.48 10.78
N ARG A 294 44.72 -26.22 9.58
CA ARG A 294 44.38 -26.97 8.37
C ARG A 294 45.40 -28.09 8.10
N ARG A 295 44.93 -29.30 7.78
CA ARG A 295 45.76 -30.45 7.36
C ARG A 295 45.10 -31.20 6.18
N ALA A 296 45.75 -32.23 5.65
CA ALA A 296 45.19 -33.05 4.56
C ALA A 296 44.00 -33.91 5.03
N TYR A 297 44.07 -34.42 6.26
CA TYR A 297 43.01 -35.19 6.91
C TYR A 297 42.37 -34.37 8.03
N THR A 298 41.11 -34.64 8.34
CA THR A 298 40.41 -34.00 9.46
C THR A 298 40.48 -34.92 10.68
N SER A 299 40.93 -34.41 11.82
CA SER A 299 40.94 -35.13 13.10
C SER A 299 39.85 -34.52 13.99
N PHE A 300 38.93 -35.36 14.47
CA PHE A 300 37.83 -34.98 15.34
C PHE A 300 37.87 -35.85 16.59
N ASP A 301 38.08 -35.24 17.75
CA ASP A 301 38.21 -35.93 19.02
C ASP A 301 37.41 -35.22 20.12
N HIS A 302 36.66 -35.98 20.93
CA HIS A 302 35.85 -35.48 22.05
C HIS A 302 34.93 -34.26 21.74
N GLY A 303 34.38 -34.16 20.53
CA GLY A 303 33.51 -33.03 20.15
C GLY A 303 34.26 -31.81 19.61
N ARG A 304 35.59 -31.86 19.56
CA ARG A 304 36.45 -30.76 19.10
C ARG A 304 37.20 -31.12 17.82
N PHE A 305 37.30 -30.15 16.91
CA PHE A 305 38.16 -30.26 15.73
C PHE A 305 39.60 -29.93 16.11
N GLU A 306 40.48 -30.93 16.11
CA GLU A 306 41.93 -30.69 16.29
C GLU A 306 42.55 -30.13 15.01
N THR A 307 42.18 -30.69 13.85
CA THR A 307 42.65 -30.27 12.53
C THR A 307 41.55 -30.46 11.50
N MET A 308 41.42 -29.52 10.55
CA MET A 308 40.39 -29.56 9.50
C MET A 308 40.99 -29.75 8.11
N SER A 309 40.36 -30.59 7.28
CA SER A 309 40.76 -30.75 5.87
C SER A 309 40.47 -29.49 5.04
N TYR A 310 41.32 -29.20 4.05
CA TYR A 310 41.14 -28.07 3.14
C TYR A 310 39.78 -28.09 2.42
N TRP A 311 39.33 -29.27 1.98
CA TRP A 311 38.05 -29.43 1.30
C TRP A 311 36.86 -29.10 2.20
N ARG A 312 36.84 -29.58 3.45
CA ARG A 312 35.77 -29.27 4.41
C ARG A 312 35.76 -27.80 4.79
N PHE A 313 36.94 -27.23 5.01
CA PHE A 313 37.09 -25.81 5.28
C PHE A 313 36.52 -24.97 4.11
N ALA A 314 36.92 -25.29 2.87
CA ALA A 314 36.44 -24.59 1.68
C ALA A 314 34.93 -24.76 1.50
N SER A 315 34.37 -25.96 1.67
CA SER A 315 32.94 -26.20 1.56
C SER A 315 32.14 -25.47 2.63
N TYR A 316 32.65 -25.40 3.87
CA TYR A 316 32.00 -24.66 4.94
C TYR A 316 32.02 -23.15 4.65
N CYS A 317 33.17 -22.60 4.25
CA CYS A 317 33.27 -21.21 3.85
C CYS A 317 32.32 -20.89 2.69
N LEU A 318 32.26 -21.73 1.66
CA LEU A 318 31.34 -21.55 0.54
C LEU A 318 29.88 -21.59 0.99
N ALA A 319 29.50 -22.52 1.86
CA ALA A 319 28.14 -22.61 2.40
C ALA A 319 27.77 -21.35 3.20
N ARG A 320 28.68 -20.85 4.05
CA ARG A 320 28.47 -19.62 4.83
C ARG A 320 28.42 -18.36 3.97
N LEU A 321 29.27 -18.26 2.95
CA LEU A 321 29.21 -17.17 1.97
C LEU A 321 27.90 -17.20 1.18
N THR A 322 27.44 -18.38 0.77
CA THR A 322 26.15 -18.54 0.08
C THR A 322 24.99 -18.06 0.97
N ARG A 323 24.97 -18.45 2.26
CA ARG A 323 23.99 -17.93 3.23
C ARG A 323 24.06 -16.41 3.36
N GLY A 324 25.26 -15.83 3.44
CA GLY A 324 25.45 -14.39 3.51
C GLY A 324 24.94 -13.65 2.27
N VAL A 325 25.16 -14.21 1.07
CA VAL A 325 24.64 -13.66 -0.19
C VAL A 325 23.12 -13.70 -0.21
N ILE A 326 22.51 -14.83 0.16
CA ILE A 326 21.04 -14.96 0.24
C ILE A 326 20.45 -13.98 1.26
N ALA A 327 21.05 -13.86 2.45
CA ALA A 327 20.66 -12.89 3.46
C ALA A 327 20.78 -11.45 2.96
N GLY A 328 21.81 -11.13 2.16
CA GLY A 328 21.96 -9.83 1.49
C GLY A 328 20.86 -9.55 0.47
N PHE A 329 20.46 -10.54 -0.33
CA PHE A 329 19.32 -10.40 -1.24
C PHE A 329 18.01 -10.22 -0.49
N LEU A 330 17.78 -10.96 0.60
CA LEU A 330 16.62 -10.77 1.47
C LEU A 330 16.61 -9.39 2.13
N LEU A 331 17.75 -8.89 2.58
CA LEU A 331 17.86 -7.53 3.13
C LEU A 331 17.39 -6.50 2.10
N TYR A 332 17.94 -6.57 0.88
CA TYR A 332 17.59 -5.65 -0.20
C TYR A 332 16.11 -5.75 -0.57
N ALA A 333 15.59 -6.97 -0.78
CA ALA A 333 14.19 -7.20 -1.12
C ALA A 333 13.24 -6.72 -0.01
N GLY A 334 13.56 -6.98 1.26
CA GLY A 334 12.77 -6.54 2.40
C GLY A 334 12.76 -5.01 2.57
N ILE A 335 13.89 -4.32 2.31
CA ILE A 335 13.92 -2.85 2.31
C ILE A 335 13.03 -2.28 1.19
N LEU A 336 13.12 -2.84 -0.02
CA LEU A 336 12.26 -2.43 -1.14
C LEU A 336 10.78 -2.64 -0.83
N TRP A 337 10.42 -3.80 -0.27
CA TRP A 337 9.05 -4.15 0.05
C TRP A 337 8.47 -3.27 1.17
N LEU A 338 9.22 -3.03 2.25
CA LEU A 338 8.81 -2.12 3.32
C LEU A 338 8.72 -0.67 2.81
N GLY A 339 9.67 -0.25 1.99
CA GLY A 339 9.71 1.09 1.42
C GLY A 339 8.56 1.40 0.46
N ASN A 340 7.95 0.38 -0.17
CA ASN A 340 6.79 0.56 -1.06
C ASN A 340 5.43 0.34 -0.38
N THR A 341 5.41 -0.01 0.91
CA THR A 341 4.16 -0.19 1.65
C THR A 341 3.61 1.16 2.10
N THR A 342 2.42 1.53 1.64
CA THR A 342 1.78 2.83 1.94
C THR A 342 0.89 2.81 3.19
N SER A 343 0.41 1.63 3.57
CA SER A 343 -0.47 1.42 4.72
C SER A 343 0.33 1.19 6.00
N ILE A 344 0.08 2.01 7.01
CA ILE A 344 0.75 1.99 8.33
C ILE A 344 0.61 0.61 9.00
N THR A 345 -0.60 0.03 8.96
CA THR A 345 -0.91 -1.26 9.60
C THR A 345 -0.18 -2.40 8.89
N ASP A 346 -0.15 -2.36 7.56
CA ASP A 346 0.51 -3.37 6.75
C ASP A 346 2.03 -3.28 6.90
N LEU A 347 2.58 -2.08 7.09
CA LEU A 347 4.03 -1.88 7.27
C LEU A 347 4.56 -2.62 8.50
N MET A 348 3.85 -2.55 9.63
CA MET A 348 4.20 -3.30 10.84
C MET A 348 4.06 -4.80 10.64
N LEU A 349 2.97 -5.25 10.01
CA LEU A 349 2.73 -6.67 9.75
C LEU A 349 3.79 -7.25 8.80
N ASN A 350 4.15 -6.51 7.75
CA ASN A 350 5.17 -6.89 6.78
C ASN A 350 6.55 -6.98 7.43
N ALA A 351 6.91 -6.05 8.32
CA ALA A 351 8.17 -6.09 9.05
C ALA A 351 8.28 -7.33 9.96
N VAL A 352 7.20 -7.70 10.64
CA VAL A 352 7.16 -8.93 11.46
C VAL A 352 7.19 -10.19 10.59
N ALA A 353 6.48 -10.19 9.47
CA ALA A 353 6.47 -11.31 8.52
C ALA A 353 7.86 -11.56 7.93
N LEU A 354 8.61 -10.51 7.60
CA LEU A 354 9.99 -10.61 7.15
C LEU A 354 10.90 -11.29 8.19
N GLY A 355 10.73 -10.96 9.48
CA GLY A 355 11.42 -11.66 10.57
C GLY A 355 11.11 -13.15 10.60
N ALA A 356 9.83 -13.52 10.41
CA ALA A 356 9.43 -14.92 10.34
C ALA A 356 10.04 -15.64 9.12
N VAL A 357 10.21 -14.97 7.97
CA VAL A 357 10.84 -15.53 6.76
C VAL A 357 12.30 -15.91 6.99
N LEU A 358 13.05 -15.13 7.77
CA LEU A 358 14.44 -15.47 8.13
C LEU A 358 14.52 -16.75 8.97
N ASP A 359 13.58 -16.94 9.89
CA ASP A 359 13.56 -18.10 10.81
C ASP A 359 13.07 -19.40 10.14
N VAL A 360 12.53 -19.35 8.91
CA VAL A 360 11.93 -20.52 8.26
C VAL A 360 12.94 -21.65 8.05
N ASP A 361 14.20 -21.34 7.76
CA ASP A 361 15.21 -22.37 7.53
C ASP A 361 15.59 -23.10 8.83
N GLU A 362 15.64 -22.39 9.96
CA GLU A 362 15.80 -22.97 11.29
C GLU A 362 14.60 -23.85 11.66
N MET A 363 13.38 -23.44 11.32
CA MET A 363 12.18 -24.23 11.51
C MET A 363 12.21 -25.52 10.68
N PHE A 364 12.63 -25.43 9.41
CA PHE A 364 12.81 -26.58 8.52
C PHE A 364 13.86 -27.55 9.07
N PHE A 365 14.99 -27.02 9.56
CA PHE A 365 16.03 -27.82 10.20
C PHE A 365 15.49 -28.57 11.44
N ALA A 366 14.79 -27.86 12.32
CA ALA A 366 14.29 -28.43 13.55
C ALA A 366 13.26 -29.55 13.29
N ALA A 367 12.44 -29.41 12.24
CA ALA A 367 11.38 -30.35 11.89
C ALA A 367 11.89 -31.59 11.16
N LEU A 368 12.78 -31.42 10.18
CA LEU A 368 13.09 -32.48 9.21
C LEU A 368 14.45 -33.16 9.41
N MET A 369 15.35 -32.56 10.19
CA MET A 369 16.71 -33.10 10.34
C MET A 369 16.72 -34.42 11.14
N PRO A 370 17.41 -35.48 10.65
CA PRO A 370 17.54 -36.74 11.38
C PRO A 370 18.15 -36.55 12.79
N LYS A 371 17.55 -37.18 13.79
CA LYS A 371 17.94 -37.05 15.21
C LYS A 371 19.41 -37.39 15.47
N LYS A 372 19.96 -38.37 14.77
CA LYS A 372 21.39 -38.75 14.90
C LYS A 372 22.32 -37.59 14.55
N ILE A 373 22.00 -36.84 13.50
CA ILE A 373 22.83 -35.71 13.08
C ILE A 373 22.56 -34.50 13.97
N GLN A 374 21.32 -34.29 14.43
CA GLN A 374 21.02 -33.26 15.44
C GLN A 374 21.86 -33.44 16.71
N ILE A 375 21.94 -34.67 17.25
CA ILE A 375 22.76 -34.97 18.44
C ILE A 375 24.25 -34.67 18.16
N LYS A 376 24.77 -35.07 17.00
CA LYS A 376 26.18 -34.81 16.66
C LYS A 376 26.51 -33.33 16.43
N ILE A 377 25.54 -32.53 15.98
CA ILE A 377 25.69 -31.07 15.90
C ILE A 377 25.66 -30.46 17.30
N GLN A 378 24.81 -30.96 18.21
CA GLN A 378 24.74 -30.53 19.61
C GLN A 378 26.00 -30.92 20.42
N ASP A 379 26.65 -32.01 20.05
CA ASP A 379 27.91 -32.47 20.65
C ASP A 379 29.14 -31.66 20.21
N LEU A 380 29.00 -30.71 19.26
CA LEU A 380 30.10 -29.86 18.84
C LEU A 380 30.50 -28.90 19.97
N GLU A 381 31.73 -29.04 20.47
CA GLU A 381 32.26 -28.14 21.49
C GLU A 381 32.37 -26.72 20.92
N ALA A 382 31.93 -25.74 21.71
CA ALA A 382 32.00 -24.33 21.37
C ALA A 382 33.48 -23.90 21.20
N ILE A 383 33.80 -23.28 20.05
CA ILE A 383 35.18 -22.85 19.77
C ILE A 383 35.45 -21.56 20.53
N LYS A 384 36.56 -21.53 21.28
CA LYS A 384 37.06 -20.32 21.96
C LYS A 384 37.71 -19.42 20.92
N ILE A 385 37.12 -18.26 20.69
CA ILE A 385 37.64 -17.22 19.79
C ILE A 385 38.46 -16.24 20.63
N ASN A 386 39.73 -16.03 20.25
CA ASN A 386 40.54 -14.98 20.86
C ASN A 386 40.22 -13.62 20.21
N TYR A 387 39.43 -12.80 20.90
CA TYR A 387 39.06 -11.47 20.44
C TYR A 387 40.08 -10.41 20.89
N THR A 388 40.59 -9.62 19.94
CA THR A 388 41.44 -8.47 20.26
C THR A 388 40.58 -7.21 20.43
N ARG A 389 40.91 -6.37 21.42
CA ARG A 389 40.18 -5.12 21.71
C ARG A 389 40.09 -4.18 20.50
N ARG A 390 41.19 -4.03 19.74
CA ARG A 390 41.22 -3.20 18.52
C ARG A 390 40.30 -3.72 17.43
N ARG A 391 40.22 -5.04 17.27
CA ARG A 391 39.32 -5.67 16.28
C ARG A 391 37.86 -5.44 16.64
N SER A 392 37.49 -5.65 17.91
CA SER A 392 36.13 -5.39 18.38
C SER A 392 35.71 -3.93 18.15
N GLN A 393 36.61 -2.97 18.39
CA GLN A 393 36.35 -1.56 18.10
C GLN A 393 36.18 -1.28 16.60
N LEU A 394 37.02 -1.86 15.75
CA LEU A 394 36.91 -1.72 14.30
C LEU A 394 35.62 -2.36 13.76
N GLU A 395 35.25 -3.52 14.29
CA GLU A 395 34.02 -4.23 13.93
C GLU A 395 32.79 -3.40 14.32
N ALA A 396 32.74 -2.87 15.55
CA ALA A 396 31.65 -2.00 15.99
C ALA A 396 31.56 -0.72 15.13
N PHE A 397 32.69 -0.12 14.78
CA PHE A 397 32.73 1.06 13.90
C PHE A 397 32.27 0.74 12.48
N LEU A 398 32.72 -0.38 11.91
CA LEU A 398 32.31 -0.84 10.58
C LEU A 398 30.80 -1.14 10.55
N LEU A 399 30.28 -1.83 11.57
CA LEU A 399 28.85 -2.10 11.71
C LEU A 399 28.05 -0.81 11.82
N LEU A 400 28.53 0.18 12.57
CA LEU A 400 27.89 1.49 12.66
C LEU A 400 27.85 2.20 11.30
N LEU A 401 28.95 2.18 10.54
CA LEU A 401 29.03 2.78 9.20
C LEU A 401 28.08 2.07 8.23
N ILE A 402 28.07 0.73 8.23
CA ILE A 402 27.17 -0.07 7.39
C ILE A 402 25.71 0.21 7.77
N MET A 403 25.36 0.22 9.06
CA MET A 403 24.01 0.54 9.52
C MET A 403 23.58 1.94 9.12
N SER A 404 24.47 2.92 9.24
CA SER A 404 24.19 4.30 8.80
C SER A 404 23.95 4.35 7.29
N GLY A 405 24.78 3.67 6.48
CA GLY A 405 24.57 3.56 5.03
C GLY A 405 23.26 2.86 4.66
N LEU A 406 22.92 1.76 5.34
CA LEU A 406 21.67 1.01 5.15
C LEU A 406 20.43 1.79 5.56
N MET A 407 20.56 2.81 6.43
CA MET A 407 19.46 3.70 6.81
C MET A 407 19.38 4.93 5.90
N LEU A 408 20.52 5.51 5.51
CA LEU A 408 20.55 6.67 4.62
C LEU A 408 20.10 6.33 3.19
N TRP A 409 20.49 5.16 2.67
CA TRP A 409 20.10 4.75 1.33
C TRP A 409 18.57 4.69 1.11
N PRO A 410 17.77 3.94 1.90
CA PRO A 410 16.34 3.89 1.70
C PRO A 410 15.64 5.20 2.02
N TRP A 411 16.20 6.01 2.93
CA TRP A 411 15.68 7.37 3.18
C TRP A 411 15.65 8.18 1.88
N PHE A 412 16.80 8.33 1.20
CA PHE A 412 16.92 9.18 0.01
C PHE A 412 16.29 8.57 -1.25
N TYR A 413 16.33 7.23 -1.40
CA TYR A 413 15.92 6.58 -2.65
C TYR A 413 14.52 5.98 -2.62
N LEU A 414 13.94 5.71 -1.44
CA LEU A 414 12.60 5.12 -1.32
C LEU A 414 11.65 6.04 -0.58
N VAL A 415 11.98 6.40 0.65
CA VAL A 415 11.01 6.99 1.58
C VAL A 415 10.74 8.46 1.29
N GLU A 416 11.78 9.27 1.04
CA GLU A 416 11.60 10.68 0.65
C GLU A 416 10.88 10.82 -0.71
N PRO A 417 11.26 10.10 -1.79
CA PRO A 417 10.50 10.10 -3.03
C PRO A 417 9.04 9.66 -2.86
N LEU A 418 8.78 8.62 -2.06
CA LEU A 418 7.41 8.19 -1.77
C LEU A 418 6.59 9.30 -1.11
N GLY A 419 7.13 9.97 -0.10
CA GLY A 419 6.48 11.10 0.55
C GLY A 419 6.19 12.25 -0.42
N ASN A 420 7.15 12.57 -1.30
CA ASN A 420 6.97 13.59 -2.34
C ASN A 420 5.89 13.19 -3.36
N HIS A 421 5.83 11.92 -3.77
CA HIS A 421 4.78 11.43 -4.67
C HIS A 421 3.41 11.42 -4.00
N MET A 422 3.31 11.08 -2.71
CA MET A 422 2.05 11.19 -1.95
C MET A 422 1.57 12.64 -1.84
N LEU A 423 2.48 13.58 -1.58
CA LEU A 423 2.17 15.01 -1.59
C LEU A 423 1.73 15.49 -2.97
N GLU A 424 2.37 15.01 -4.04
CA GLU A 424 1.98 15.35 -5.41
C GLU A 424 0.62 14.77 -5.76
N VAL A 425 0.32 13.51 -5.46
CA VAL A 425 -1.02 12.92 -5.62
C VAL A 425 -2.06 13.75 -4.87
N LYS A 426 -1.78 14.13 -3.61
CA LYS A 426 -2.68 14.99 -2.83
C LYS A 426 -2.86 16.37 -3.47
N ARG A 427 -1.79 16.97 -4.00
CA ARG A 427 -1.86 18.25 -4.72
C ARG A 427 -2.62 18.13 -6.04
N THR A 428 -2.47 17.03 -6.77
CA THR A 428 -3.22 16.75 -7.98
C THR A 428 -4.70 16.54 -7.68
N LEU A 429 -5.04 15.80 -6.62
CA LEU A 429 -6.43 15.57 -6.20
C LEU A 429 -7.10 16.84 -5.63
N CYS A 430 -6.40 17.58 -4.77
CA CYS A 430 -6.98 18.63 -3.93
C CYS A 430 -6.36 20.02 -4.09
N GLY A 431 -5.35 20.22 -4.94
CA GLY A 431 -4.83 21.55 -5.25
C GLY A 431 -5.81 22.37 -6.10
N GLY A 432 -5.53 23.64 -6.36
CA GLY A 432 -6.32 24.47 -7.28
C GLY A 432 -7.79 24.72 -6.85
N GLN A 433 -8.62 25.14 -7.81
CA GLN A 433 -10.05 25.37 -7.57
C GLN A 433 -10.76 24.02 -7.48
N GLN A 434 -11.49 23.79 -6.39
CA GLN A 434 -12.28 22.58 -6.18
C GLN A 434 -13.76 22.85 -6.47
N ASP A 435 -14.19 24.09 -6.30
CA ASP A 435 -15.61 24.44 -6.27
C ASP A 435 -16.16 24.77 -7.66
N PHE A 436 -16.07 23.82 -8.58
CA PHE A 436 -16.77 23.88 -9.86
C PHE A 436 -17.12 22.49 -10.37
N VAL A 437 -18.13 22.44 -11.24
CA VAL A 437 -18.49 21.26 -12.01
C VAL A 437 -18.59 21.62 -13.49
N VAL A 438 -18.47 20.59 -14.31
CA VAL A 438 -18.44 20.63 -15.76
C VAL A 438 -19.42 19.60 -16.27
N GLY A 439 -20.25 19.98 -17.22
CA GLY A 439 -21.14 19.07 -17.93
C GLY A 439 -21.04 19.29 -19.44
N ILE A 440 -21.20 18.20 -20.19
CA ILE A 440 -21.29 18.28 -21.65
C ILE A 440 -22.77 18.32 -22.01
N ASN A 441 -23.19 19.39 -22.65
CA ASN A 441 -24.48 19.46 -23.28
C ASN A 441 -24.45 18.57 -24.53
N SER A 442 -25.12 17.41 -24.47
CA SER A 442 -25.14 16.42 -25.56
C SER A 442 -25.66 16.99 -26.88
N ASN A 443 -26.55 17.97 -26.82
CA ASN A 443 -27.21 18.49 -28.03
C ASN A 443 -26.36 19.55 -28.74
N GLN A 444 -25.48 20.23 -28.01
CA GLN A 444 -24.62 21.29 -28.55
C GLN A 444 -23.15 20.90 -28.60
N PHE A 445 -22.79 19.73 -28.05
CA PHE A 445 -21.42 19.34 -27.75
C PHE A 445 -20.63 20.43 -27.00
N LEU A 446 -21.34 21.23 -26.21
CA LEU A 446 -20.79 22.35 -25.47
C LEU A 446 -20.47 21.90 -24.05
N THR A 447 -19.21 22.06 -23.65
CA THR A 447 -18.79 21.91 -22.27
C THR A 447 -19.20 23.17 -21.49
N VAL A 448 -20.14 23.03 -20.55
CA VAL A 448 -20.64 24.09 -19.68
C VAL A 448 -20.09 23.86 -18.28
N GLY A 449 -19.42 24.87 -17.73
CA GLY A 449 -18.96 24.89 -16.35
C GLY A 449 -19.90 25.72 -15.46
N ARG A 450 -20.07 25.32 -14.21
CA ARG A 450 -20.73 26.12 -13.17
C ARG A 450 -19.89 26.08 -11.89
N GLU A 451 -19.73 27.22 -11.23
CA GLU A 451 -19.14 27.27 -9.89
C GLU A 451 -20.08 26.57 -8.89
N THR A 452 -19.53 25.64 -8.10
CA THR A 452 -20.27 24.97 -7.04
C THR A 452 -20.20 25.77 -5.76
N VAL A 453 -21.10 25.48 -4.83
CA VAL A 453 -21.01 26.05 -3.48
C VAL A 453 -19.73 25.53 -2.82
N GLN A 454 -18.98 26.42 -2.17
CA GLN A 454 -17.80 26.02 -1.42
C GLN A 454 -18.18 25.02 -0.33
N TYR A 455 -17.48 23.89 -0.28
CA TYR A 455 -17.68 22.93 0.81
C TYR A 455 -17.25 23.59 2.12
N THR A 456 -18.21 23.83 3.00
CA THR A 456 -17.94 24.35 4.34
C THR A 456 -18.19 23.22 5.33
N SER A 457 -17.12 22.67 5.90
CA SER A 457 -17.12 21.57 6.88
C SER A 457 -18.05 21.78 8.10
N ASN A 458 -18.57 23.00 8.30
CA ASN A 458 -19.47 23.37 9.41
C ASN A 458 -20.92 23.66 8.99
N ARG A 459 -21.31 23.47 7.73
CA ARG A 459 -22.72 23.53 7.32
C ARG A 459 -23.21 22.10 7.10
N ASN A 460 -23.60 21.45 8.20
CA ASN A 460 -24.16 20.10 8.27
C ASN A 460 -25.57 19.98 7.65
N ALA A 461 -25.82 20.65 6.52
CA ALA A 461 -27.03 20.44 5.75
C ALA A 461 -26.74 20.81 4.30
N SER A 462 -26.80 19.81 3.43
CA SER A 462 -26.88 20.01 1.99
C SER A 462 -27.96 21.01 1.63
N LEU A 463 -27.89 21.68 0.48
CA LEU A 463 -28.95 22.60 0.02
C LEU A 463 -30.32 21.92 0.05
N ILE A 464 -30.41 20.62 -0.27
CA ILE A 464 -31.63 19.83 -0.14
C ILE A 464 -31.99 19.54 1.31
N GLU A 465 -31.06 19.25 2.22
CA GLU A 465 -31.38 19.16 3.65
C GLU A 465 -31.81 20.51 4.23
N LEU A 466 -31.24 21.63 3.80
CA LEU A 466 -31.69 22.97 4.15
C LEU A 466 -33.09 23.24 3.59
N ALA A 467 -33.35 22.86 2.34
CA ALA A 467 -34.62 23.05 1.65
C ALA A 467 -35.73 22.18 2.24
N VAL A 468 -35.44 20.90 2.52
CA VAL A 468 -36.31 19.95 3.21
C VAL A 468 -36.51 20.36 4.66
N ARG A 469 -35.48 20.85 5.36
CA ARG A 469 -35.62 21.32 6.75
C ARG A 469 -36.45 22.61 6.85
N ASP A 470 -36.27 23.54 5.91
CA ASP A 470 -37.04 24.79 5.79
C ASP A 470 -38.51 24.49 5.45
N LEU A 471 -38.79 23.47 4.63
CA LEU A 471 -40.17 23.08 4.28
C LEU A 471 -40.84 22.17 5.33
N ALA A 472 -40.14 21.19 5.87
CA ALA A 472 -40.69 20.18 6.78
C ALA A 472 -40.80 20.67 8.24
N PHE A 473 -39.97 21.65 8.64
CA PHE A 473 -39.91 22.16 10.00
C PHE A 473 -40.03 23.69 10.11
N GLY A 474 -40.26 24.41 9.00
CA GLY A 474 -40.52 25.84 9.01
C GLY A 474 -42.00 26.17 9.23
N ASP A 475 -42.29 27.23 10.01
CA ASP A 475 -43.67 27.64 10.36
C ASP A 475 -44.45 28.31 9.21
N SER A 476 -43.77 28.63 8.11
CA SER A 476 -44.36 29.25 6.92
C SER A 476 -44.31 28.26 5.77
N GLY A 477 -45.46 27.78 5.29
CA GLY A 477 -45.60 26.73 4.26
C GLY A 477 -45.04 27.03 2.85
N SER A 478 -44.05 27.91 2.72
CA SER A 478 -43.29 28.18 1.49
C SER A 478 -41.80 28.07 1.79
N SER A 479 -41.10 27.15 1.12
CA SER A 479 -39.64 27.05 1.22
C SER A 479 -38.98 28.15 0.39
N ARG A 480 -37.89 28.73 0.91
CA ARG A 480 -37.04 29.67 0.15
C ARG A 480 -36.18 28.97 -0.91
N TYR A 481 -36.07 27.65 -0.84
CA TYR A 481 -35.12 26.85 -1.62
C TYR A 481 -35.81 25.78 -2.49
N ILE A 482 -37.11 25.54 -2.32
CA ILE A 482 -37.90 24.61 -3.13
C ILE A 482 -38.96 25.39 -3.88
N LEU A 483 -38.86 25.37 -5.21
CA LEU A 483 -39.94 25.83 -6.07
C LEU A 483 -40.95 24.68 -6.18
N MET A 484 -42.05 24.79 -5.43
CA MET A 484 -43.17 23.85 -5.49
C MET A 484 -44.12 24.31 -6.60
N PRO A 485 -44.10 23.69 -7.79
CA PRO A 485 -45.13 23.97 -8.78
C PRO A 485 -46.50 23.59 -8.19
N GLU A 486 -47.51 24.45 -8.40
CA GLU A 486 -48.87 24.23 -7.87
C GLU A 486 -49.55 22.98 -8.47
N GLU A 487 -49.08 22.52 -9.63
CA GLU A 487 -49.56 21.32 -10.32
C GLU A 487 -48.47 20.26 -10.51
N THR A 488 -48.82 19.00 -10.25
CA THR A 488 -47.92 17.85 -10.33
C THR A 488 -47.37 17.62 -11.74
N SER A 489 -48.14 17.95 -12.78
CA SER A 489 -47.74 17.89 -14.19
C SER A 489 -46.66 18.91 -14.58
N ALA A 490 -46.62 20.06 -13.90
CA ALA A 490 -45.62 21.10 -14.16
C ALA A 490 -44.24 20.73 -13.60
N PHE A 491 -44.18 19.87 -12.58
CA PHE A 491 -42.93 19.30 -12.07
C PHE A 491 -42.26 18.41 -13.13
N ASP A 492 -43.01 17.46 -13.69
CA ASP A 492 -42.48 16.55 -14.73
C ASP A 492 -42.14 17.32 -16.01
N SER A 493 -42.92 18.34 -16.37
CA SER A 493 -42.65 19.22 -17.52
C SER A 493 -41.38 20.06 -17.36
N LYS A 494 -41.06 20.51 -16.14
CA LYS A 494 -39.83 21.25 -15.83
C LYS A 494 -38.60 20.34 -15.78
N LEU A 495 -38.77 19.11 -15.29
CA LEU A 495 -37.72 18.10 -15.23
C LEU A 495 -37.28 17.63 -16.63
N THR A 496 -38.21 17.68 -17.59
CA THR A 496 -38.00 17.19 -18.97
C THR A 496 -37.94 18.32 -20.01
N GLU A 497 -37.91 19.60 -19.57
CA GLU A 497 -37.91 20.76 -20.46
C GLU A 497 -36.68 20.73 -21.38
N PRO A 498 -36.85 20.56 -22.70
CA PRO A 498 -35.73 20.48 -23.62
C PRO A 498 -35.07 21.86 -23.72
N MET A 499 -33.75 21.87 -23.87
CA MET A 499 -32.99 23.13 -23.83
C MET A 499 -33.41 24.13 -24.92
N SER A 500 -34.01 23.67 -26.02
CA SER A 500 -34.61 24.53 -27.05
C SER A 500 -35.79 25.36 -26.54
N ALA A 501 -36.61 24.82 -25.63
CA ALA A 501 -37.74 25.51 -25.00
C ALA A 501 -37.25 26.54 -23.98
N ALA A 502 -36.22 26.19 -23.20
CA ALA A 502 -35.56 27.12 -22.30
C ALA A 502 -34.78 28.22 -23.05
N ALA A 503 -34.11 27.87 -24.16
CA ALA A 503 -33.35 28.78 -25.01
C ALA A 503 -34.23 29.75 -25.81
N ALA A 504 -35.49 29.42 -26.12
CA ALA A 504 -36.43 30.36 -26.73
C ALA A 504 -36.70 31.60 -25.84
N SER A 505 -36.32 31.57 -24.56
CA SER A 505 -36.37 32.70 -23.63
C SER A 505 -35.09 33.54 -23.56
N ILE A 506 -34.02 33.14 -24.27
CA ILE A 506 -32.73 33.83 -24.33
C ILE A 506 -32.48 34.23 -25.80
N LEU A 507 -32.08 35.49 -26.03
CA LEU A 507 -32.06 36.15 -27.34
C LEU A 507 -31.49 35.32 -28.52
N ALA A 508 -32.08 35.55 -29.69
CA ALA A 508 -31.80 34.90 -30.97
C ALA A 508 -30.35 35.09 -31.49
N CYS A 509 -29.91 34.14 -32.31
CA CYS A 509 -28.58 34.06 -32.94
C CYS A 509 -28.22 35.18 -33.93
N ASP A 510 -29.11 36.15 -34.18
CA ASP A 510 -28.92 37.16 -35.23
C ASP A 510 -27.76 38.14 -34.94
N ASP A 511 -27.27 38.16 -33.69
CA ASP A 511 -26.17 39.02 -33.26
C ASP A 511 -24.76 38.38 -33.40
N PHE A 512 -24.64 37.12 -33.82
CA PHE A 512 -23.33 36.43 -33.81
C PHE A 512 -22.32 37.01 -34.81
N ASP A 513 -22.78 37.53 -35.95
CA ASP A 513 -21.93 38.19 -36.97
C ASP A 513 -21.47 39.60 -36.54
N LEU A 514 -22.10 40.22 -35.54
CA LEU A 514 -21.75 41.56 -35.04
C LEU A 514 -20.56 41.58 -34.08
N TYR A 515 -20.22 40.43 -33.48
CA TYR A 515 -19.21 40.33 -32.42
C TYR A 515 -17.87 39.74 -32.88
N TYR A 516 -17.75 39.31 -34.13
CA TYR A 516 -16.54 38.67 -34.68
C TYR A 516 -15.89 39.55 -35.76
N LEU A 517 -14.94 40.39 -35.34
CA LEU A 517 -14.02 41.07 -36.25
C LEU A 517 -12.81 40.15 -36.53
N GLU A 518 -12.48 39.98 -37.80
CA GLU A 518 -11.35 39.17 -38.26
C GLU A 518 -10.04 39.63 -37.57
N GLY A 519 -9.38 38.72 -36.85
CA GLY A 519 -8.14 38.99 -36.11
C GLY A 519 -8.28 39.42 -34.65
N GLN A 520 -9.49 39.48 -34.09
CA GLN A 520 -9.69 39.67 -32.64
C GLN A 520 -10.09 38.37 -31.94
N ALA A 521 -9.59 38.17 -30.72
CA ALA A 521 -10.01 37.05 -29.88
C ALA A 521 -11.52 37.14 -29.60
N PRO A 522 -12.26 36.01 -29.62
CA PRO A 522 -13.68 36.02 -29.31
C PRO A 522 -13.94 36.70 -27.97
N PRO A 523 -15.04 37.47 -27.83
CA PRO A 523 -15.46 37.95 -26.52
C PRO A 523 -15.57 36.77 -25.57
N ALA A 524 -15.13 36.94 -24.31
CA ALA A 524 -15.04 35.88 -23.31
C ALA A 524 -16.33 35.05 -23.15
N ASN A 525 -17.48 35.67 -23.44
CA ASN A 525 -18.81 35.08 -23.34
C ASN A 525 -19.09 34.02 -24.43
N TYR A 526 -18.40 34.11 -25.58
CA TYR A 526 -18.61 33.25 -26.76
C TYR A 526 -17.43 32.32 -27.06
N ALA A 527 -16.26 32.60 -26.47
CA ALA A 527 -15.09 31.74 -26.57
C ALA A 527 -15.38 30.26 -26.23
N PRO A 528 -16.20 29.89 -25.22
CA PRO A 528 -16.49 28.49 -24.93
C PRO A 528 -17.21 27.76 -26.07
N TYR A 529 -18.09 28.43 -26.82
CA TYR A 529 -18.77 27.85 -27.97
C TYR A 529 -17.78 27.57 -29.10
N TRP A 530 -16.86 28.51 -29.32
CA TRP A 530 -15.77 28.36 -30.29
C TRP A 530 -14.84 27.18 -29.96
N TRP A 531 -14.31 27.16 -28.74
CA TRP A 531 -13.30 26.17 -28.32
C TRP A 531 -13.85 24.75 -28.15
N ASN A 532 -15.15 24.58 -27.93
CA ASN A 532 -15.77 23.25 -27.91
C ASN A 532 -16.14 22.74 -29.31
N THR A 533 -16.59 23.63 -30.20
CA THR A 533 -17.06 23.22 -31.54
C THR A 533 -15.90 22.88 -32.48
N ALA A 534 -14.77 23.59 -32.38
CA ALA A 534 -13.62 23.40 -33.26
C ALA A 534 -13.00 21.98 -33.17
N PRO A 535 -12.64 21.44 -31.99
CA PRO A 535 -12.10 20.09 -31.89
C PRO A 535 -13.10 19.01 -32.31
N GLY A 536 -14.39 19.18 -32.01
CA GLY A 536 -15.45 18.24 -32.41
C GLY A 536 -15.64 18.14 -33.93
N LEU A 537 -15.29 19.20 -34.66
CA LEU A 537 -15.29 19.24 -36.13
C LEU A 537 -13.91 18.93 -36.75
N GLY A 538 -12.92 18.53 -35.93
CA GLY A 538 -11.56 18.19 -36.38
C GLY A 538 -10.67 19.39 -36.71
N PHE A 539 -11.03 20.59 -36.26
CA PHE A 539 -10.25 21.81 -36.48
C PHE A 539 -9.12 21.96 -35.46
N SER A 540 -8.01 22.56 -35.89
CA SER A 540 -6.95 23.01 -34.99
C SER A 540 -7.44 24.18 -34.14
N GLU A 541 -6.83 24.38 -32.96
CA GLU A 541 -7.09 25.54 -32.08
C GLU A 541 -6.89 26.91 -32.77
N GLN A 542 -6.19 26.95 -33.91
CA GLN A 542 -5.92 28.17 -34.66
C GLN A 542 -6.87 28.42 -35.83
N SER A 543 -7.86 27.55 -36.03
CA SER A 543 -8.75 27.66 -37.18
C SER A 543 -9.57 28.95 -37.09
N THR A 544 -9.94 29.54 -38.22
CA THR A 544 -10.67 30.82 -38.25
C THR A 544 -12.17 30.63 -38.43
N CYS A 545 -12.98 31.62 -38.04
CA CYS A 545 -14.43 31.59 -38.28
C CYS A 545 -14.77 31.43 -39.77
N ALA A 546 -13.96 32.03 -40.65
CA ALA A 546 -14.09 31.84 -42.08
C ALA A 546 -13.89 30.37 -42.49
N GLU A 547 -12.90 29.67 -41.93
CA GLU A 547 -12.65 28.24 -42.21
C GLU A 547 -13.77 27.34 -41.69
N MET A 548 -14.31 27.61 -40.49
CA MET A 548 -15.44 26.85 -39.97
C MET A 548 -16.73 27.13 -40.76
N LYS A 549 -16.98 28.39 -41.15
CA LYS A 549 -18.11 28.77 -42.00
C LYS A 549 -18.00 28.15 -43.38
N LEU A 550 -16.81 28.17 -43.97
CA LEU A 550 -16.52 27.50 -45.24
C LEU A 550 -16.80 26.00 -45.12
N ARG A 551 -16.37 25.35 -44.03
CA ARG A 551 -16.62 23.92 -43.83
C ARG A 551 -18.07 23.59 -43.52
N TYR A 552 -18.78 24.44 -42.80
CA TYR A 552 -20.22 24.31 -42.61
C TYR A 552 -20.95 24.45 -43.94
N GLN A 553 -20.55 25.40 -44.79
CA GLN A 553 -21.06 25.54 -46.14
C GLN A 553 -20.68 24.34 -47.03
N GLU A 554 -19.48 23.79 -46.88
CA GLU A 554 -19.07 22.54 -47.52
C GLU A 554 -19.90 21.35 -47.03
N LEU A 555 -20.17 21.24 -45.72
CA LEU A 555 -21.02 20.19 -45.15
C LEU A 555 -22.48 20.33 -45.59
N ALA A 556 -23.01 21.55 -45.62
CA ALA A 556 -24.36 21.85 -46.11
C ALA A 556 -24.48 21.55 -47.61
N THR A 557 -23.49 21.92 -48.41
CA THR A 557 -23.46 21.57 -49.84
C THR A 557 -23.23 20.08 -50.06
N VAL A 558 -22.48 19.39 -49.20
CA VAL A 558 -22.35 17.93 -49.22
C VAL A 558 -23.69 17.27 -48.85
N LEU A 559 -24.41 17.80 -47.86
CA LEU A 559 -25.77 17.36 -47.49
C LEU A 559 -26.79 17.58 -48.63
N ASP A 560 -26.68 18.68 -49.37
CA ASP A 560 -27.54 18.95 -50.53
C ASP A 560 -27.13 18.17 -51.80
N THR A 561 -25.86 17.77 -51.92
CA THR A 561 -25.35 16.97 -53.05
C THR A 561 -25.27 15.48 -52.75
N LEU A 562 -25.65 15.06 -51.54
CA LEU A 562 -25.74 13.67 -51.16
C LEU A 562 -26.78 13.00 -52.06
N ASN A 563 -26.30 12.17 -52.99
CA ASN A 563 -27.16 11.35 -53.82
C ASN A 563 -28.07 10.51 -52.91
N CYS A 564 -29.32 10.32 -53.33
CA CYS A 564 -30.30 9.51 -52.60
C CYS A 564 -29.95 8.01 -52.69
N THR A 565 -28.82 7.64 -52.10
CA THR A 565 -28.23 6.32 -52.10
C THR A 565 -27.84 5.98 -50.69
N ASP A 566 -28.33 4.84 -50.22
CA ASP A 566 -27.97 4.29 -48.92
C ASP A 566 -26.47 4.00 -48.83
N ALA A 567 -25.88 4.31 -47.68
CA ALA A 567 -24.53 3.93 -47.36
C ALA A 567 -24.41 2.40 -47.38
N PRO A 568 -23.33 1.85 -47.98
CA PRO A 568 -23.15 0.40 -47.99
C PRO A 568 -22.88 -0.10 -46.56
N ALA A 569 -23.21 -1.37 -46.30
CA ALA A 569 -23.09 -1.97 -44.98
C ALA A 569 -21.65 -1.94 -44.43
N ASP A 570 -20.65 -1.97 -45.30
CA ASP A 570 -19.23 -1.88 -44.95
C ASP A 570 -18.72 -0.43 -44.81
N SER A 571 -19.58 0.58 -44.96
CA SER A 571 -19.17 1.97 -44.81
C SER A 571 -18.69 2.25 -43.37
N PRO A 572 -17.57 2.98 -43.20
CA PRO A 572 -17.03 3.27 -41.87
C PRO A 572 -18.02 3.97 -40.94
N ALA A 573 -18.87 4.85 -41.48
CA ALA A 573 -19.87 5.56 -40.70
C ALA A 573 -20.99 4.64 -40.19
N TRP A 574 -21.46 3.69 -41.01
CA TRP A 574 -22.43 2.67 -40.61
C TRP A 574 -21.85 1.75 -39.53
N GLN A 575 -20.64 1.27 -39.75
CA GLN A 575 -19.95 0.39 -38.79
C GLN A 575 -19.74 1.08 -37.45
N LEU A 576 -19.25 2.33 -37.46
CA LEU A 576 -18.99 3.11 -36.26
C LEU A 576 -20.26 3.37 -35.43
N PHE A 577 -21.38 3.70 -36.09
CA PHE A 577 -22.65 3.91 -35.41
C PHE A 577 -23.03 2.66 -34.59
N TRP A 578 -23.00 1.49 -35.21
CA TRP A 578 -23.39 0.24 -34.56
C TRP A 578 -22.36 -0.28 -33.56
N ASP A 579 -21.08 0.05 -33.72
CA ASP A 579 -20.07 -0.22 -32.69
C ASP A 579 -20.33 0.56 -31.40
N GLN A 580 -20.81 1.81 -31.52
CA GLN A 580 -21.11 2.66 -30.36
C GLN A 580 -22.49 2.39 -29.75
N TYR A 581 -23.44 1.92 -30.55
CA TYR A 581 -24.84 1.74 -30.17
C TYR A 581 -25.05 0.96 -28.84
N PRO A 582 -24.44 -0.23 -28.60
CA PRO A 582 -24.65 -0.97 -27.34
C PRO A 582 -24.17 -0.21 -26.10
N ILE A 583 -23.11 0.59 -26.24
CA ILE A 583 -22.53 1.37 -25.14
C ILE A 583 -23.46 2.54 -24.81
N SER A 584 -23.89 3.29 -25.84
CA SER A 584 -24.78 4.44 -25.69
C SER A 584 -26.13 4.04 -25.07
N ILE A 585 -26.76 2.99 -25.59
CA ILE A 585 -28.04 2.49 -25.07
C ILE A 585 -27.90 1.94 -23.65
N SER A 586 -26.89 1.11 -23.38
CA SER A 586 -26.74 0.51 -22.06
C SER A 586 -26.44 1.53 -20.98
N SER A 587 -25.69 2.60 -21.31
CA SER A 587 -25.44 3.72 -20.42
C SER A 587 -26.70 4.54 -20.17
N ALA A 588 -27.44 4.89 -21.23
CA ALA A 588 -28.63 5.74 -21.12
C ALA A 588 -29.81 5.06 -20.42
N MET A 589 -30.07 3.79 -20.74
CA MET A 589 -31.21 3.04 -20.22
C MET A 589 -30.89 2.33 -18.90
N GLY A 590 -29.69 2.52 -18.34
CA GLY A 590 -29.28 1.88 -17.09
C GLY A 590 -29.27 0.35 -17.18
N VAL A 591 -28.99 -0.21 -18.36
CA VAL A 591 -29.01 -1.67 -18.59
C VAL A 591 -27.83 -2.29 -17.84
N THR A 592 -28.12 -2.88 -16.69
CA THR A 592 -27.11 -3.55 -15.85
C THR A 592 -27.01 -5.05 -16.13
N ASN A 593 -28.05 -5.67 -16.71
CA ASN A 593 -28.08 -7.11 -16.98
C ASN A 593 -27.20 -7.46 -18.18
N GLN A 594 -26.21 -8.35 -17.96
CA GLN A 594 -25.29 -8.81 -19.00
C GLN A 594 -26.02 -9.43 -20.21
N THR A 595 -27.11 -10.16 -19.96
CA THR A 595 -27.93 -10.79 -21.02
C THR A 595 -28.51 -9.75 -21.97
N GLN A 596 -28.95 -8.60 -21.43
CA GLN A 596 -29.48 -7.51 -22.24
C GLN A 596 -28.35 -6.80 -23.01
N LYS A 597 -27.18 -6.61 -22.39
CA LYS A 597 -26.00 -6.05 -23.09
C LYS A 597 -25.53 -6.93 -24.25
N ASP A 598 -25.53 -8.25 -24.06
CA ASP A 598 -25.18 -9.20 -25.11
C ASP A 598 -26.25 -9.23 -26.21
N GLY A 599 -27.53 -9.06 -25.85
CA GLY A 599 -28.62 -8.84 -26.80
C GLY A 599 -28.41 -7.58 -27.66
N LEU A 600 -28.06 -6.45 -27.06
CA LEU A 600 -27.76 -5.20 -27.78
C LEU A 600 -26.56 -5.35 -28.73
N ARG A 601 -25.51 -6.08 -28.33
CA ARG A 601 -24.37 -6.38 -29.20
C ARG A 601 -24.76 -7.28 -30.36
N ALA A 602 -25.52 -8.34 -30.10
CA ALA A 602 -25.99 -9.24 -31.15
C ALA A 602 -26.89 -8.51 -32.16
N PHE A 603 -27.76 -7.62 -31.68
CA PHE A 603 -28.57 -6.75 -32.52
C PHE A 603 -27.70 -5.80 -33.37
N ALA A 604 -26.72 -5.12 -32.75
CA ALA A 604 -25.80 -4.24 -33.48
C ALA A 604 -25.01 -4.98 -34.57
N GLU A 605 -24.49 -6.18 -34.29
CA GLU A 605 -23.81 -7.02 -35.28
C GLU A 605 -24.74 -7.47 -36.42
N ALA A 606 -26.00 -7.77 -36.11
CA ALA A 606 -27.00 -8.07 -37.13
C ALA A 606 -27.24 -6.86 -38.05
N MET A 607 -27.40 -5.66 -37.48
CA MET A 607 -27.58 -4.42 -38.25
C MET A 607 -26.34 -4.05 -39.07
N LYS A 608 -25.14 -4.26 -38.54
CA LYS A 608 -23.88 -4.12 -39.29
C LYS A 608 -23.86 -4.98 -40.55
N SER A 609 -24.30 -6.23 -40.44
CA SER A 609 -24.30 -7.18 -41.56
C SER A 609 -25.41 -6.90 -42.58
N ALA A 610 -26.57 -6.43 -42.12
CA ALA A 610 -27.74 -6.20 -42.96
C ALA A 610 -27.68 -4.87 -43.73
N GLY A 611 -26.98 -3.86 -43.19
CA GLY A 611 -26.90 -2.52 -43.80
C GLY A 611 -28.22 -1.77 -43.73
N CYS A 612 -28.36 -0.70 -44.53
CA CYS A 612 -29.55 0.14 -44.53
C CYS A 612 -30.87 -0.61 -44.80
N ALA A 613 -30.83 -1.73 -45.53
CA ALA A 613 -32.03 -2.49 -45.87
C ALA A 613 -32.78 -3.08 -44.66
N SER A 614 -32.13 -3.29 -43.51
CA SER A 614 -32.82 -3.74 -42.29
C SER A 614 -33.75 -2.67 -41.72
N LEU A 615 -33.52 -1.39 -42.02
CA LEU A 615 -34.35 -0.28 -41.56
C LEU A 615 -35.70 -0.20 -42.28
N ALA A 616 -35.88 -0.90 -43.40
CA ALA A 616 -37.17 -1.00 -44.12
C ALA A 616 -38.11 -2.07 -43.53
N GLY A 617 -37.65 -2.83 -42.54
CA GLY A 617 -38.33 -4.02 -42.00
C GLY A 617 -39.04 -3.77 -40.66
N PRO A 618 -39.53 -4.85 -40.01
CA PRO A 618 -40.13 -4.76 -38.68
C PRO A 618 -39.16 -4.26 -37.59
N ASP A 619 -37.85 -4.26 -37.86
CA ASP A 619 -36.77 -3.79 -36.98
C ASP A 619 -36.48 -2.29 -37.13
N GLU A 620 -37.39 -1.54 -37.75
CA GLU A 620 -37.27 -0.08 -37.93
C GLU A 620 -37.26 0.68 -36.59
N TYR A 621 -37.85 0.09 -35.56
CA TYR A 621 -37.97 0.65 -34.22
C TYR A 621 -36.95 0.05 -33.28
N GLU A 622 -36.35 0.90 -32.46
CA GLU A 622 -35.50 0.44 -31.37
C GLU A 622 -36.35 -0.13 -30.24
N GLU A 623 -36.05 -1.36 -29.80
CA GLU A 623 -36.93 -2.13 -28.90
C GLU A 623 -37.13 -1.45 -27.52
N LEU A 624 -36.12 -0.75 -26.99
CA LEU A 624 -36.18 -0.17 -25.64
C LEU A 624 -36.85 1.22 -25.60
N THR A 625 -36.62 2.04 -26.61
CA THR A 625 -37.08 3.43 -26.71
C THR A 625 -38.31 3.57 -27.59
N GLN A 626 -38.61 2.55 -28.43
CA GLN A 626 -39.69 2.56 -29.41
C GLN A 626 -39.58 3.72 -30.42
N ILE A 627 -38.37 4.23 -30.64
CA ILE A 627 -38.09 5.29 -31.62
C ILE A 627 -37.58 4.67 -32.91
N ARG A 628 -38.03 5.21 -34.05
CA ARG A 628 -37.54 4.82 -35.37
C ARG A 628 -36.09 5.22 -35.52
N PHE A 629 -35.24 4.28 -35.94
CA PHE A 629 -33.83 4.58 -36.19
C PHE A 629 -33.63 5.66 -37.26
N CYS A 630 -34.51 5.72 -38.27
CA CYS A 630 -34.51 6.73 -39.32
C CYS A 630 -34.70 8.16 -38.81
N ASP A 631 -35.47 8.33 -37.73
CA ASP A 631 -35.79 9.64 -37.14
C ASP A 631 -34.78 10.06 -36.06
N GLY A 632 -33.98 9.12 -35.56
CA GLY A 632 -32.97 9.37 -34.54
C GLY A 632 -33.58 9.59 -33.15
N HIS A 633 -32.74 9.60 -32.13
CA HIS A 633 -33.14 9.90 -30.76
C HIS A 633 -32.53 11.23 -30.32
N ALA A 634 -33.35 12.16 -29.82
CA ALA A 634 -32.96 13.55 -29.53
C ALA A 634 -31.64 13.70 -28.73
N THR A 635 -31.36 12.78 -27.82
CA THR A 635 -30.17 12.79 -26.96
C THR A 635 -29.19 11.63 -27.14
N LEU A 636 -29.56 10.57 -27.88
CA LEU A 636 -28.79 9.31 -27.87
C LEU A 636 -28.09 9.03 -29.19
N TRP A 637 -28.74 9.29 -30.33
CA TRP A 637 -28.15 9.06 -31.64
C TRP A 637 -28.78 9.92 -32.72
N SER A 638 -27.96 10.32 -33.69
CA SER A 638 -28.41 11.07 -34.87
C SER A 638 -29.29 10.21 -35.78
N PRO A 639 -30.23 10.83 -36.53
CA PRO A 639 -31.11 10.12 -37.46
C PRO A 639 -30.33 9.32 -38.51
N LEU A 640 -30.64 8.03 -38.65
CA LEU A 640 -30.02 7.18 -39.67
C LEU A 640 -30.49 7.50 -41.09
N SER A 641 -31.50 8.35 -41.27
CA SER A 641 -31.90 8.86 -42.59
C SER A 641 -30.77 9.63 -43.31
N VAL A 642 -29.76 10.13 -42.59
CA VAL A 642 -28.56 10.73 -43.22
C VAL A 642 -27.65 9.66 -43.85
N LEU A 643 -27.56 8.47 -43.26
CA LEU A 643 -26.76 7.35 -43.77
C LEU A 643 -27.55 6.48 -44.75
N CYS A 644 -28.86 6.36 -44.54
CA CYS A 644 -29.75 5.48 -45.30
C CYS A 644 -30.93 6.27 -45.90
N PRO A 645 -30.66 7.33 -46.69
CA PRO A 645 -31.71 8.23 -47.12
C PRO A 645 -32.69 7.56 -48.09
N LYS A 646 -32.26 6.61 -48.92
CA LYS A 646 -33.16 5.90 -49.84
C LYS A 646 -34.08 4.95 -49.08
N THR A 647 -33.58 4.27 -48.05
CA THR A 647 -34.42 3.37 -47.24
C THR A 647 -35.38 4.17 -46.34
N CYS A 648 -34.88 5.18 -45.63
CA CYS A 648 -35.65 5.92 -44.63
C CYS A 648 -36.63 6.95 -45.20
N CYS A 649 -36.41 7.45 -46.43
CA CYS A 649 -37.20 8.56 -47.00
C CYS A 649 -38.24 8.11 -48.04
N ASN A 650 -38.58 6.82 -48.09
CA ASN A 650 -39.63 6.33 -49.01
C ASN A 650 -41.03 6.82 -48.63
N ASP A 651 -41.25 7.10 -47.34
CA ASP A 651 -42.46 7.71 -46.82
C ASP A 651 -42.11 9.15 -46.39
N ALA A 652 -42.76 10.13 -47.02
CA ALA A 652 -42.39 11.55 -47.04
C ALA A 652 -42.44 12.30 -45.68
N ASP A 653 -42.54 11.59 -44.56
CA ASP A 653 -42.83 12.18 -43.24
C ASP A 653 -41.58 12.38 -42.34
N SER A 654 -40.39 11.89 -42.72
CA SER A 654 -39.19 12.16 -41.91
C SER A 654 -38.62 13.55 -42.23
N THR A 655 -38.59 14.42 -41.22
CA THR A 655 -38.06 15.80 -41.32
C THR A 655 -36.55 15.87 -41.60
N TYR A 656 -35.85 14.74 -41.54
CA TYR A 656 -34.39 14.65 -41.66
C TYR A 656 -33.92 14.15 -43.03
N CYS A 657 -34.85 13.96 -43.97
CA CYS A 657 -34.54 13.51 -45.31
C CYS A 657 -33.82 14.59 -46.15
N PRO A 658 -32.72 14.23 -46.85
CA PRO A 658 -32.08 15.14 -47.79
C PRO A 658 -33.07 15.63 -48.85
N SER A 659 -32.96 16.91 -49.22
CA SER A 659 -33.81 17.52 -50.25
C SER A 659 -33.70 16.79 -51.61
N SER A 660 -32.55 16.19 -51.89
CA SER A 660 -32.29 15.33 -53.06
C SER A 660 -33.13 14.05 -53.10
N CYS A 661 -33.64 13.59 -51.96
CA CYS A 661 -34.54 12.44 -51.85
C CYS A 661 -36.02 12.81 -51.87
N ALA A 662 -36.37 14.09 -51.77
CA ALA A 662 -37.75 14.55 -51.62
C ALA A 662 -38.58 14.48 -52.93
N CYS A 663 -37.99 14.08 -54.06
CA CYS A 663 -38.62 14.16 -55.36
C CYS A 663 -38.38 12.89 -56.21
N VAL A 664 -39.17 11.84 -55.97
CA VAL A 664 -39.55 10.93 -57.06
C VAL A 664 -41.07 10.92 -57.09
N ASP A 665 -41.62 11.80 -57.92
CA ASP A 665 -43.04 12.00 -58.14
C ASP A 665 -43.76 10.66 -58.35
N LYS A 666 -44.72 10.36 -57.47
CA LYS A 666 -45.71 9.28 -57.64
C LYS A 666 -46.64 9.49 -58.84
N ASP A 667 -46.42 10.52 -59.67
CA ASP A 667 -47.28 10.87 -60.80
C ASP A 667 -46.87 10.21 -62.13
N GLU A 668 -45.68 9.60 -62.26
CA GLU A 668 -45.29 8.94 -63.53
C GLU A 668 -45.94 7.55 -63.73
N ASP A 669 -46.27 6.83 -62.65
CA ASP A 669 -46.90 5.49 -62.73
C ASP A 669 -48.42 5.52 -62.93
N ARG A 670 -49.06 6.70 -62.79
CA ARG A 670 -50.50 6.85 -63.12
C ARG A 670 -50.77 7.00 -64.62
N TYR A 671 -49.75 7.31 -65.44
CA TYR A 671 -49.94 7.51 -66.89
C TYR A 671 -49.72 6.25 -67.74
N THR A 672 -49.08 5.20 -67.20
CA THR A 672 -48.82 3.94 -67.92
C THR A 672 -49.86 2.85 -67.62
N ALA A 673 -50.58 2.92 -66.49
CA ALA A 673 -51.65 1.96 -66.18
C ALA A 673 -52.92 2.12 -67.06
N ASN A 674 -53.09 3.25 -67.77
CA ASN A 674 -54.28 3.50 -68.61
C ASN A 674 -54.07 3.21 -70.12
N LYS A 675 -52.91 2.65 -70.51
CA LYS A 675 -52.61 2.32 -71.92
C LYS A 675 -52.67 0.83 -72.27
N GLY A 676 -52.99 -0.03 -71.30
CA GLY A 676 -53.09 -1.49 -71.46
C GLY A 676 -54.51 -2.05 -71.64
N GLN A 677 -55.55 -1.21 -71.70
CA GLN A 677 -56.95 -1.66 -71.80
C GLN A 677 -57.66 -1.21 -73.09
N GLN A 678 -56.90 -1.07 -74.17
CA GLN A 678 -57.40 -1.09 -75.55
C GLN A 678 -56.43 -1.88 -76.45
N MET A 679 -56.51 -3.21 -76.36
CA MET A 679 -56.45 -4.14 -77.50
C MET A 679 -57.06 -5.48 -77.09
#